data_AF-A0A9P6TQ81-F1
#
_entry.id   AF-A0A9P6TQ81-F1
#
_cell.length_a   1.000
_cell.length_b   1.000
_cell.length_c   1.000
_cell.angle_alpha   90.00
_cell.angle_beta   90.00
_cell.angle_gamma   90.00
#
_symmetry.space_group_name_H-M   'P 1'
#
loop_
_entity.id
_entity.type
_entity.pdbx_description
1 polymer ?
#
loop_
_entity_poly.entity_id
_entity_poly.type
_entity_poly.pdbx_seq_one_letter_code
_entity_poly.pdbx_strand_id
1 'polypeptide(L)'
;MDKTKRGSTPHGAPSQHMSRDPPSHLGDATLEIPQKHSSFNRESLSIELARLWKSKPDLIKPEESKIKKTHGVMMDRVDDILLQLLVSQAMLEARGFEVFSFEKLEDVKQQHALALGRVSNLTSRLALEIRIKDTARSLAHLDPSYNNEEALEADCKVDQLYAELNELTEHESNLRRRILEHTAGVLTLGVQFFETECSQKASTNDNNSGFRDLEKKLADRELELQGLQSDFFRGDSSTREVADLRSELEQMTSRLDMMIRRYHFDEEEVTDNFSDSAYGRSIASSQSSLSLLDSLEKHLTGYKTKVHQLEHRLDSVDREQQLETLAEKKLEIQLQAMQAKKEAAEARCEELILQSKQTKEGSSQLPSSTLELRLVETEDKATRAQEELQVAQEEISRLKQSLAEMELQSNKVQSQATHISGREQTMQDELNQYREEALALRAEKENWERVMKRQSLIEIIEGGSDTLKNKYEQQLDEFSQEYDAQLKEQRALLDKTTKTCGQLEADRDKYAAICKDLEDLVREKSKVLDARDVQFSKLEAELQELKQGSRPNADAALREAQKIFAAREAAWIEQSAAMETNFEGILKEFDRLTAAAVDFETSRMKYERRIDELLHEVRRLDTALADERINKLGYGNSDTPTTASLRKEFRALVNDMKTDQQRLLDREAGENKKLERQLKDMKHEREMLRYERVNKGVQTALVVQQ
;
A
#
# COMPACT_ATOMS: atom_id res chain seq x y z
N MET A 1 46.04 -35.50 -42.72
CA MET A 1 44.64 -35.18 -42.38
C MET A 1 44.61 -33.70 -42.04
N ASP A 2 44.69 -32.76 -42.98
CA ASP A 2 43.89 -32.49 -44.18
C ASP A 2 42.53 -31.83 -43.84
N LYS A 3 42.47 -30.49 -43.85
CA LYS A 3 41.61 -29.69 -44.77
C LYS A 3 41.69 -28.18 -44.53
N THR A 4 42.14 -27.52 -45.60
CA THR A 4 42.08 -26.10 -45.97
C THR A 4 40.72 -25.68 -46.56
N LYS A 5 40.37 -24.38 -46.48
CA LYS A 5 39.64 -23.56 -47.51
C LYS A 5 39.54 -22.10 -46.99
N ARG A 6 40.28 -21.11 -47.49
CA ARG A 6 40.21 -20.32 -48.76
C ARG A 6 38.86 -19.66 -49.06
N GLY A 7 38.89 -18.33 -49.18
CA GLY A 7 37.91 -17.48 -49.86
C GLY A 7 38.41 -16.04 -49.96
N SER A 8 38.72 -15.60 -51.18
CA SER A 8 39.44 -14.38 -51.58
C SER A 8 38.52 -13.39 -52.33
N THR A 9 38.65 -12.08 -52.04
CA THR A 9 38.64 -10.84 -52.89
C THR A 9 38.07 -10.88 -54.33
N PRO A 10 37.56 -9.76 -54.95
CA PRO A 10 38.32 -8.50 -55.06
C PRO A 10 37.62 -7.13 -55.34
N HIS A 11 38.43 -6.08 -55.13
CA HIS A 11 38.63 -4.78 -55.82
C HIS A 11 37.53 -4.02 -56.59
N GLY A 12 37.55 -2.69 -56.41
CA GLY A 12 37.28 -1.72 -57.48
C GLY A 12 37.09 -0.27 -57.02
N ALA A 13 38.17 0.50 -56.86
CA ALA A 13 38.13 1.98 -56.90
C ALA A 13 38.00 2.45 -58.38
N PRO A 14 37.63 3.71 -58.66
CA PRO A 14 38.66 4.76 -58.68
C PRO A 14 38.21 6.16 -58.23
N SER A 15 39.22 6.93 -57.83
CA SER A 15 39.21 8.36 -57.53
C SER A 15 39.38 9.19 -58.81
N GLN A 16 38.67 10.31 -58.97
CA GLN A 16 39.09 11.43 -59.83
C GLN A 16 38.67 12.80 -59.26
N HIS A 17 39.70 13.64 -59.11
CA HIS A 17 39.74 15.09 -58.91
C HIS A 17 38.93 15.89 -59.95
N MET A 18 38.49 17.11 -59.57
CA MET A 18 38.55 18.42 -60.29
C MET A 18 37.64 19.42 -59.54
N SER A 19 38.16 20.42 -58.83
CA SER A 19 38.48 21.80 -59.28
C SER A 19 37.28 22.72 -59.58
N ARG A 20 37.23 23.81 -58.79
CA ARG A 20 36.94 25.22 -59.11
C ARG A 20 35.49 25.71 -59.39
N ASP A 21 35.12 26.61 -58.48
CA ASP A 21 34.56 27.97 -58.67
C ASP A 21 33.06 28.19 -58.96
N PRO A 22 32.51 29.32 -58.48
CA PRO A 22 31.08 29.53 -58.24
C PRO A 22 30.40 30.32 -59.37
N PRO A 23 29.07 30.48 -59.31
CA PRO A 23 28.46 31.70 -59.83
C PRO A 23 27.51 32.35 -58.82
N SER A 24 27.83 33.59 -58.51
CA SER A 24 26.86 34.64 -58.16
C SER A 24 26.08 35.07 -59.40
N HIS A 25 24.74 35.07 -59.36
CA HIS A 25 23.89 36.21 -59.75
C HIS A 25 22.39 35.87 -59.76
N LEU A 26 21.63 36.73 -59.06
CA LEU A 26 20.35 37.35 -59.41
C LEU A 26 19.20 36.49 -59.99
N GLY A 27 18.07 36.52 -59.28
CA GLY A 27 16.78 36.07 -59.80
C GLY A 27 15.65 36.27 -58.80
N ASP A 28 15.27 37.53 -58.61
CA ASP A 28 14.02 37.96 -57.98
C ASP A 28 12.83 37.30 -58.68
N ALA A 29 12.06 36.50 -57.95
CA ALA A 29 10.79 35.92 -58.40
C ALA A 29 9.90 35.62 -57.19
N THR A 30 9.22 36.67 -56.73
CA THR A 30 8.01 36.63 -55.92
C THR A 30 6.99 35.70 -56.59
N LEU A 31 6.84 34.50 -56.05
CA LEU A 31 5.73 33.60 -56.37
C LEU A 31 4.90 33.42 -55.10
N GLU A 32 3.80 34.17 -55.05
CA GLU A 32 2.69 34.02 -54.12
C GLU A 32 2.16 32.58 -54.19
N ILE A 33 2.33 31.84 -53.11
CA ILE A 33 1.61 30.58 -52.87
C ILE A 33 0.43 30.91 -51.94
N PRO A 34 -0.82 30.59 -52.33
CA PRO A 34 -2.00 30.98 -51.58
C PRO A 34 -2.09 30.21 -50.25
N GLN A 35 -2.14 30.99 -49.16
CA GLN A 35 -2.45 30.50 -47.82
C GLN A 35 -3.84 29.83 -47.81
N LYS A 36 -3.86 28.51 -47.75
CA LYS A 36 -5.03 27.78 -47.23
C LYS A 36 -5.02 27.89 -45.71
N HIS A 37 -5.78 28.85 -45.20
CA HIS A 37 -6.24 28.89 -43.83
C HIS A 37 -7.02 27.61 -43.50
N SER A 38 -6.41 26.72 -42.72
CA SER A 38 -7.13 25.67 -41.96
C SER A 38 -6.22 25.06 -40.89
N SER A 39 -5.44 25.88 -40.18
CA SER A 39 -4.92 25.50 -38.87
C SER A 39 -5.96 25.91 -37.84
N PHE A 40 -6.89 25.00 -37.55
CA PHE A 40 -7.73 25.08 -36.36
C PHE A 40 -6.78 25.13 -35.15
N ASN A 41 -6.63 26.30 -34.55
CA ASN A 41 -5.70 26.57 -33.44
C ASN A 41 -6.08 25.73 -32.22
N ARG A 42 -5.49 24.54 -32.08
CA ARG A 42 -5.54 23.73 -30.85
C ARG A 42 -4.97 24.47 -29.64
N GLU A 43 -4.03 25.39 -29.86
CA GLU A 43 -3.46 26.24 -28.82
C GLU A 43 -4.43 27.32 -28.34
N SER A 44 -5.33 27.81 -29.21
CA SER A 44 -6.38 28.77 -28.82
C SER A 44 -7.38 28.13 -27.85
N LEU A 45 -7.75 26.88 -28.11
CA LEU A 45 -8.68 26.12 -27.28
C LEU A 45 -8.05 25.73 -25.93
N SER A 46 -6.75 25.38 -25.90
CA SER A 46 -6.09 25.09 -24.62
C SER A 46 -5.89 26.34 -23.77
N ILE A 47 -5.64 27.51 -24.40
CA ILE A 47 -5.54 28.80 -23.70
C ILE A 47 -6.91 29.28 -23.23
N GLU A 48 -7.98 29.08 -24.01
CA GLU A 48 -9.34 29.39 -23.57
C GLU A 48 -9.82 28.46 -22.45
N LEU A 49 -9.54 27.15 -22.52
CA LEU A 49 -9.84 26.21 -21.43
C LEU A 49 -9.03 26.54 -20.17
N ALA A 50 -7.75 26.93 -20.31
CA ALA A 50 -6.95 27.38 -19.18
C ALA A 50 -7.45 28.71 -18.58
N ARG A 51 -8.02 29.61 -19.39
CA ARG A 51 -8.71 30.83 -18.91
C ARG A 51 -10.04 30.50 -18.24
N LEU A 52 -10.80 29.53 -18.74
CA LEU A 52 -12.06 29.08 -18.16
C LEU A 52 -11.84 28.41 -16.79
N TRP A 53 -10.75 27.63 -16.65
CA TRP A 53 -10.38 26.99 -15.39
C TRP A 53 -9.72 27.95 -14.38
N LYS A 54 -9.03 29.00 -14.85
CA LYS A 54 -8.47 30.04 -13.97
C LYS A 54 -9.48 31.12 -13.57
N SER A 55 -10.56 31.30 -14.33
CA SER A 55 -11.70 32.12 -13.93
C SER A 55 -12.63 31.32 -13.03
N LYS A 56 -12.15 31.00 -11.82
CA LYS A 56 -13.08 30.78 -10.71
C LYS A 56 -13.91 32.05 -10.56
N PRO A 57 -15.24 31.99 -10.51
CA PRO A 57 -16.01 33.15 -10.07
C PRO A 57 -15.57 33.41 -8.63
N ASP A 58 -15.12 34.63 -8.35
CA ASP A 58 -14.90 35.13 -7.00
C ASP A 58 -16.24 35.10 -6.25
N LEU A 59 -16.57 33.94 -5.70
CA LEU A 59 -17.61 33.75 -4.72
C LEU A 59 -17.17 34.48 -3.45
N ILE A 60 -17.59 35.73 -3.39
CA ILE A 60 -18.18 36.41 -2.23
C ILE A 60 -17.95 35.64 -0.93
N LYS A 61 -17.09 36.21 -0.08
CA LYS A 61 -16.94 35.85 1.33
C LYS A 61 -18.32 35.65 1.96
N PRO A 62 -18.59 34.52 2.64
CA PRO A 62 -19.87 34.34 3.30
C PRO A 62 -19.87 35.22 4.54
N GLU A 63 -20.53 36.38 4.45
CA GLU A 63 -21.12 36.98 5.64
C GLU A 63 -22.24 36.05 6.11
N GLU A 64 -22.18 35.70 7.38
CA GLU A 64 -23.13 34.88 8.11
C GLU A 64 -24.55 35.47 8.02
N SER A 65 -25.34 34.99 7.06
CA SER A 65 -26.78 35.19 7.11
C SER A 65 -27.50 33.85 6.99
N LYS A 66 -28.23 33.53 8.06
CA LYS A 66 -29.12 32.38 8.23
C LYS A 66 -30.21 32.43 7.15
N ILE A 67 -29.97 31.83 5.99
CA ILE A 67 -31.02 31.59 4.98
C ILE A 67 -31.05 30.10 4.63
N LYS A 68 -32.28 29.58 4.62
CA LYS A 68 -32.69 28.18 4.72
C LYS A 68 -32.15 27.29 3.59
N LYS A 69 -31.69 26.09 4.00
CA LYS A 69 -31.31 24.92 3.17
C LYS A 69 -32.51 24.34 2.40
N THR A 70 -32.90 24.95 1.28
CA THR A 70 -33.85 24.31 0.33
C THR A 70 -33.41 24.37 -1.12
N HIS A 71 -32.26 25.00 -1.45
CA HIS A 71 -31.83 25.18 -2.84
C HIS A 71 -30.79 24.17 -3.36
N GLY A 72 -30.26 23.29 -2.49
CA GLY A 72 -29.26 22.28 -2.87
C GLY A 72 -29.81 21.12 -3.71
N VAL A 73 -31.07 20.72 -3.48
CA VAL A 73 -31.65 19.51 -4.09
C VAL A 73 -31.95 19.66 -5.60
N MET A 74 -32.04 20.90 -6.11
CA MET A 74 -32.26 21.13 -7.55
C MET A 74 -30.98 21.19 -8.38
N MET A 75 -29.83 21.53 -7.80
CA MET A 75 -28.55 21.51 -8.52
C MET A 75 -28.12 20.08 -8.81
N ASP A 76 -28.32 19.17 -7.85
CA ASP A 76 -28.01 17.74 -8.03
C ASP A 76 -28.75 17.12 -9.22
N ARG A 77 -30.01 17.50 -9.48
CA ARG A 77 -30.78 17.00 -10.63
C ARG A 77 -30.28 17.52 -11.98
N VAL A 78 -29.81 18.76 -12.03
CA VAL A 78 -29.27 19.33 -13.28
C VAL A 78 -27.91 18.71 -13.59
N ASP A 79 -27.11 18.48 -12.55
CA ASP A 79 -25.83 17.79 -12.66
C ASP A 79 -26.01 16.32 -13.06
N ASP A 80 -27.04 15.64 -12.55
CA ASP A 80 -27.40 14.27 -12.97
C ASP A 80 -27.80 14.19 -14.45
N ILE A 81 -28.61 15.13 -14.93
CA ILE A 81 -29.03 15.18 -16.34
C ILE A 81 -27.83 15.52 -17.24
N LEU A 82 -26.98 16.46 -16.83
CA LEU A 82 -25.77 16.82 -17.56
C LEU A 82 -24.78 15.66 -17.61
N LEU A 83 -24.59 14.95 -16.50
CA LEU A 83 -23.76 13.76 -16.43
C LEU A 83 -24.32 12.66 -17.32
N GLN A 84 -25.63 12.42 -17.29
CA GLN A 84 -26.28 11.45 -18.17
C GLN A 84 -26.11 11.83 -19.65
N LEU A 85 -26.19 13.11 -20.00
CA LEU A 85 -25.94 13.59 -21.36
C LEU A 85 -24.49 13.36 -21.78
N LEU A 86 -23.52 13.68 -20.91
CA LEU A 86 -22.09 13.46 -21.17
C LEU A 86 -21.77 11.97 -21.32
N VAL A 87 -22.37 11.11 -20.50
CA VAL A 87 -22.22 9.65 -20.60
C VAL A 87 -22.83 9.15 -21.91
N SER A 88 -24.02 9.63 -22.28
CA SER A 88 -24.66 9.24 -23.55
C SER A 88 -23.83 9.66 -24.77
N GLN A 89 -23.24 10.85 -24.73
CA GLN A 89 -22.34 11.34 -25.77
C GLN A 89 -21.06 10.51 -25.83
N ALA A 90 -20.45 10.21 -24.68
CA ALA A 90 -19.27 9.36 -24.61
C ALA A 90 -19.54 7.94 -25.14
N MET A 91 -20.72 7.38 -24.87
CA MET A 91 -21.14 6.08 -25.42
C MET A 91 -21.32 6.13 -26.94
N LEU A 92 -21.89 7.21 -27.47
CA LEU A 92 -22.05 7.39 -28.92
C LEU A 92 -20.69 7.50 -29.62
N GLU A 93 -19.76 8.24 -29.05
CA GLU A 93 -18.38 8.34 -29.54
C GLU A 93 -17.64 7.01 -29.44
N ALA A 94 -17.87 6.25 -28.37
CA ALA A 94 -17.21 4.98 -28.13
C ALA A 94 -17.73 3.81 -28.97
N ARG A 95 -18.90 3.96 -29.60
CA ARG A 95 -19.52 2.92 -30.46
C ARG A 95 -18.66 2.56 -31.68
N GLY A 96 -17.77 3.45 -32.11
CA GLY A 96 -16.87 3.22 -33.24
C GLY A 96 -15.54 2.57 -32.89
N PHE A 97 -15.24 2.35 -31.60
CA PHE A 97 -13.95 1.83 -31.18
C PHE A 97 -13.86 0.31 -31.35
N GLU A 98 -12.71 -0.15 -31.86
CA GLU A 98 -12.44 -1.56 -32.09
C GLU A 98 -12.21 -2.28 -30.74
N VAL A 99 -13.02 -3.31 -30.46
CA VAL A 99 -12.80 -4.20 -29.32
C VAL A 99 -11.85 -5.32 -29.75
N PHE A 100 -10.59 -5.18 -29.38
CA PHE A 100 -9.55 -6.20 -29.49
C PHE A 100 -9.92 -7.50 -28.74
N SER A 101 -9.40 -8.62 -29.26
CA SER A 101 -9.38 -9.87 -28.49
C SER A 101 -8.44 -9.75 -27.29
N PHE A 102 -8.64 -10.61 -26.28
CA PHE A 102 -7.83 -10.64 -25.07
C PHE A 102 -6.32 -10.72 -25.36
N GLU A 103 -5.91 -11.60 -26.28
CA GLU A 103 -4.50 -11.74 -26.70
C GLU A 103 -3.94 -10.45 -27.29
N LYS A 104 -4.66 -9.82 -28.23
CA LYS A 104 -4.24 -8.55 -28.83
C LYS A 104 -4.17 -7.41 -27.81
N LEU A 105 -5.09 -7.38 -26.85
CA LEU A 105 -5.07 -6.38 -25.79
C LEU A 105 -3.83 -6.54 -24.90
N GLU A 106 -3.49 -7.78 -24.55
CA GLU A 106 -2.31 -8.07 -23.73
C GLU A 106 -1.02 -7.71 -24.49
N ASP A 107 -0.94 -8.01 -25.79
CA ASP A 107 0.17 -7.59 -26.65
C ASP A 107 0.32 -6.06 -26.68
N VAL A 108 -0.78 -5.32 -26.83
CA VAL A 108 -0.76 -3.84 -26.85
C VAL A 108 -0.37 -3.28 -25.48
N LYS A 109 -0.82 -3.89 -24.38
CA LYS A 109 -0.40 -3.51 -23.02
C LYS A 109 1.09 -3.77 -22.79
N GLN A 110 1.59 -4.92 -23.24
CA GLN A 110 3.01 -5.25 -23.13
C GLN A 110 3.86 -4.27 -23.96
N GLN A 111 3.43 -3.94 -25.18
CA GLN A 111 4.08 -2.92 -26.01
C GLN A 111 4.05 -1.53 -25.34
N HIS A 112 2.93 -1.14 -24.73
CA HIS A 112 2.80 0.13 -24.00
C HIS A 112 3.78 0.18 -22.81
N ALA A 113 3.86 -0.87 -22.02
CA ALA A 113 4.79 -0.96 -20.90
C ALA A 113 6.26 -0.89 -21.36
N LEU A 114 6.61 -1.57 -22.46
CA LEU A 114 7.95 -1.50 -23.06
C LEU A 114 8.27 -0.10 -23.61
N ALA A 115 7.30 0.56 -24.28
CA ALA A 115 7.45 1.91 -24.78
C ALA A 115 7.66 2.92 -23.64
N LEU A 116 6.90 2.80 -22.56
CA LEU A 116 7.00 3.65 -21.37
C LEU A 116 8.38 3.51 -20.69
N GLY A 117 8.89 2.29 -20.58
CA GLY A 117 10.26 2.04 -20.11
C GLY A 117 11.34 2.68 -20.99
N ARG A 118 11.17 2.62 -22.32
CA ARG A 118 12.09 3.27 -23.28
C ARG A 118 12.05 4.80 -23.19
N VAL A 119 10.86 5.39 -23.07
CA VAL A 119 10.68 6.85 -22.88
C VAL A 119 11.38 7.31 -21.61
N SER A 120 11.23 6.59 -20.48
CA SER A 120 11.91 6.91 -19.22
C SER A 120 13.44 6.87 -19.36
N ASN A 121 13.97 5.84 -20.03
CA ASN A 121 15.40 5.68 -20.24
C ASN A 121 15.98 6.77 -21.16
N LEU A 122 15.30 7.10 -22.27
CA LEU A 122 15.73 8.18 -23.17
C LEU A 122 15.63 9.56 -22.53
N THR A 123 14.60 9.80 -21.71
CA THR A 123 14.47 11.06 -20.97
C THR A 123 15.66 11.26 -20.02
N SER A 124 16.06 10.19 -19.31
CA SER A 124 17.22 10.22 -18.42
C SER A 124 18.53 10.42 -19.19
N ARG A 125 18.69 9.74 -20.33
CA ARG A 125 19.86 9.88 -21.20
C ARG A 125 19.96 11.29 -21.81
N LEU A 126 18.85 11.84 -22.27
CA LEU A 126 18.75 13.19 -22.80
C LEU A 126 19.13 14.23 -21.75
N ALA A 127 18.67 14.07 -20.51
CA ALA A 127 19.05 14.95 -19.40
C ALA A 127 20.56 14.96 -19.16
N LEU A 128 21.23 13.81 -19.29
CA LEU A 128 22.70 13.73 -19.19
C LEU A 128 23.39 14.42 -20.38
N GLU A 129 22.93 14.19 -21.60
CA GLU A 129 23.53 14.80 -22.79
C GLU A 129 23.34 16.33 -22.83
N ILE A 130 22.22 16.84 -22.31
CA ILE A 130 22.04 18.29 -22.10
C ILE A 130 23.09 18.84 -21.13
N ARG A 131 23.35 18.12 -20.02
CA ARG A 131 24.42 18.53 -19.08
C ARG A 131 25.79 18.48 -19.74
N ILE A 132 26.09 17.44 -20.52
CA ILE A 132 27.35 17.33 -21.27
C ILE A 132 27.49 18.49 -22.24
N LYS A 133 26.44 18.80 -23.02
CA LYS A 133 26.37 19.94 -23.93
C LYS A 133 26.65 21.27 -23.22
N ASP A 134 26.04 21.50 -22.05
CA ASP A 134 26.24 22.72 -21.28
C ASP A 134 27.67 22.82 -20.73
N THR A 135 28.26 21.70 -20.30
CA THR A 135 29.68 21.66 -19.90
C THR A 135 30.61 21.89 -21.09
N ALA A 136 30.35 21.28 -22.25
CA ALA A 136 31.16 21.46 -23.46
C ALA A 136 31.10 22.92 -23.95
N ARG A 137 29.94 23.57 -23.89
CA ARG A 137 29.78 25.00 -24.19
C ARG A 137 30.53 25.88 -23.19
N SER A 138 30.47 25.55 -21.90
CA SER A 138 31.23 26.26 -20.86
C SER A 138 32.74 26.13 -21.09
N LEU A 139 33.21 24.95 -21.52
CA LEU A 139 34.61 24.71 -21.89
C LEU A 139 35.04 25.48 -23.13
N ALA A 140 34.22 25.48 -24.19
CA ALA A 140 34.50 26.24 -25.42
C ALA A 140 34.55 27.76 -25.17
N HIS A 141 33.81 28.25 -24.16
CA HIS A 141 33.87 29.66 -23.76
C HIS A 141 35.16 30.02 -23.02
N LEU A 142 35.70 29.09 -22.22
CA LEU A 142 36.92 29.29 -21.43
C LEU A 142 38.21 29.13 -22.27
N ASP A 143 38.20 28.23 -23.25
CA ASP A 143 39.34 28.02 -24.15
C ASP A 143 38.89 28.13 -25.61
N PRO A 144 39.04 29.31 -26.26
CA PRO A 144 38.69 29.50 -27.67
C PRO A 144 39.59 28.69 -28.63
N SER A 145 40.67 28.08 -28.12
CA SER A 145 41.50 27.13 -28.87
C SER A 145 40.97 25.69 -28.81
N TYR A 146 40.01 25.39 -27.93
CA TYR A 146 39.39 24.08 -27.84
C TYR A 146 38.38 23.93 -28.99
N ASN A 147 38.42 22.78 -29.67
CA ASN A 147 37.70 22.59 -30.92
C ASN A 147 36.18 22.74 -30.71
N ASN A 148 35.58 23.76 -31.34
CA ASN A 148 34.12 23.96 -31.44
C ASN A 148 33.37 22.74 -32.01
N GLU A 149 34.10 21.81 -32.61
CA GLU A 149 33.62 20.55 -33.17
C GLU A 149 32.99 19.62 -32.10
N GLU A 150 33.56 19.54 -30.90
CA GLU A 150 33.03 18.68 -29.82
C GLU A 150 31.71 19.25 -29.24
N ALA A 151 31.59 20.57 -29.16
CA ALA A 151 30.34 21.24 -28.76
C ALA A 151 29.24 21.07 -29.83
N LEU A 152 29.59 21.16 -31.11
CA LEU A 152 28.67 20.89 -32.23
C LEU A 152 28.21 19.43 -32.27
N GLU A 153 29.09 18.47 -31.94
CA GLU A 153 28.73 17.06 -31.85
C GLU A 153 27.76 16.79 -30.69
N ALA A 154 27.97 17.43 -29.53
CA ALA A 154 27.05 17.35 -28.39
C ALA A 154 25.68 17.97 -28.70
N ASP A 155 25.66 19.12 -29.40
CA ASP A 155 24.41 19.74 -29.87
C ASP A 155 23.65 18.79 -30.81
N CYS A 156 24.31 18.20 -31.81
CA CYS A 156 23.70 17.23 -32.74
C CYS A 156 23.14 16.00 -32.02
N LYS A 157 23.86 15.47 -31.01
CA LYS A 157 23.41 14.29 -30.24
C LYS A 157 22.18 14.59 -29.39
N VAL A 158 22.12 15.77 -28.79
CA VAL A 158 20.95 16.21 -28.02
C VAL A 158 19.73 16.32 -28.95
N ASP A 159 19.89 16.90 -30.13
CA ASP A 159 18.81 17.02 -31.12
C ASP A 159 18.32 15.65 -31.62
N GLN A 160 19.24 14.70 -31.85
CA GLN A 160 18.89 13.31 -32.21
C GLN A 160 18.08 12.63 -31.11
N LEU A 161 18.51 12.75 -29.84
CA LEU A 161 17.79 12.16 -28.71
C LEU A 161 16.42 12.81 -28.47
N TYR A 162 16.28 14.12 -28.72
CA TYR A 162 14.98 14.78 -28.70
C TYR A 162 14.03 14.23 -29.78
N ALA A 163 14.53 14.02 -30.99
CA ALA A 163 13.74 13.46 -32.08
C ALA A 163 13.27 12.03 -31.74
N GLU A 164 14.18 11.16 -31.29
CA GLU A 164 13.86 9.79 -30.86
C GLU A 164 12.86 9.78 -29.69
N LEU A 165 13.01 10.68 -28.72
CA LEU A 165 12.10 10.80 -27.59
C LEU A 165 10.69 11.21 -28.04
N ASN A 166 10.58 12.14 -28.98
CA ASN A 166 9.30 12.58 -29.53
C ASN A 166 8.59 11.45 -30.29
N GLU A 167 9.31 10.71 -31.15
CA GLU A 167 8.76 9.55 -31.87
C GLU A 167 8.25 8.46 -30.92
N LEU A 168 9.02 8.15 -29.87
CA LEU A 168 8.62 7.16 -28.86
C LEU A 168 7.47 7.63 -27.98
N THR A 169 7.42 8.92 -27.65
CA THR A 169 6.30 9.50 -26.89
C THR A 169 5.02 9.50 -27.72
N GLU A 170 5.10 9.79 -29.02
CA GLU A 170 3.97 9.67 -29.92
C GLU A 170 3.50 8.21 -30.01
N HIS A 171 4.42 7.26 -30.16
CA HIS A 171 4.11 5.83 -30.16
C HIS A 171 3.45 5.35 -28.85
N GLU A 172 3.96 5.77 -27.69
CA GLU A 172 3.37 5.49 -26.37
C GLU A 172 1.94 6.04 -26.27
N SER A 173 1.73 7.29 -26.67
CA SER A 173 0.42 7.93 -26.62
C SER A 173 -0.60 7.23 -27.53
N ASN A 174 -0.16 6.73 -28.69
CA ASN A 174 -0.99 5.97 -29.63
C ASN A 174 -1.37 4.60 -29.04
N LEU A 175 -0.44 3.89 -28.40
CA LEU A 175 -0.74 2.62 -27.71
C LEU A 175 -1.72 2.84 -26.54
N ARG A 176 -1.50 3.88 -25.73
CA ARG A 176 -2.40 4.25 -24.64
C ARG A 176 -3.79 4.58 -25.16
N ARG A 177 -3.90 5.35 -26.25
CA ARG A 177 -5.16 5.65 -26.91
C ARG A 177 -5.89 4.37 -27.30
N ARG A 178 -5.21 3.42 -27.95
CA ARG A 178 -5.81 2.13 -28.34
C ARG A 178 -6.33 1.32 -27.14
N ILE A 179 -5.59 1.30 -26.02
CA ILE A 179 -6.06 0.63 -24.78
C ILE A 179 -7.35 1.28 -24.27
N LEU A 180 -7.41 2.62 -24.28
CA LEU A 180 -8.59 3.36 -23.83
C LEU A 180 -9.78 3.19 -24.78
N GLU A 181 -9.55 3.22 -26.10
CA GLU A 181 -10.55 2.95 -27.13
C GLU A 181 -11.16 1.55 -26.93
N HIS A 182 -10.34 0.53 -26.72
CA HIS A 182 -10.81 -0.81 -26.38
C HIS A 182 -11.67 -0.82 -25.12
N THR A 183 -11.21 -0.20 -24.03
CA THR A 183 -11.95 -0.17 -22.76
C THR A 183 -13.30 0.54 -22.92
N ALA A 184 -13.33 1.67 -23.63
CA ALA A 184 -14.56 2.39 -23.93
C ALA A 184 -15.51 1.58 -24.82
N GLY A 185 -14.97 0.85 -25.81
CA GLY A 185 -15.73 -0.09 -26.63
C GLY A 185 -16.35 -1.24 -25.82
N VAL A 186 -15.58 -1.87 -24.92
CA VAL A 186 -16.07 -2.93 -24.02
C VAL A 186 -17.17 -2.43 -23.09
N LEU A 187 -16.99 -1.24 -22.50
CA LEU A 187 -18.01 -0.64 -21.64
C LEU A 187 -19.29 -0.36 -22.42
N THR A 188 -19.18 0.17 -23.65
CA THR A 188 -20.33 0.44 -24.51
C THR A 188 -21.08 -0.85 -24.89
N LEU A 189 -20.36 -1.93 -25.21
CA LEU A 189 -20.96 -3.24 -25.44
C LEU A 189 -21.66 -3.79 -24.19
N GLY A 190 -21.05 -3.61 -23.01
CA GLY A 190 -21.65 -4.00 -21.74
C GLY A 190 -22.97 -3.28 -21.48
N VAL A 191 -23.01 -1.96 -21.67
CA VAL A 191 -24.25 -1.19 -21.49
C VAL A 191 -25.31 -1.59 -22.52
N GLN A 192 -24.95 -1.77 -23.79
CA GLN A 192 -25.90 -2.27 -24.81
C GLN A 192 -26.45 -3.65 -24.45
N PHE A 193 -25.61 -4.54 -23.91
CA PHE A 193 -26.04 -5.84 -23.43
C PHE A 193 -27.06 -5.70 -22.27
N PHE A 194 -26.80 -4.83 -21.30
CA PHE A 194 -27.76 -4.54 -20.23
C PHE A 194 -29.08 -3.91 -20.74
N GLU A 195 -29.01 -3.00 -21.71
CA GLU A 195 -30.20 -2.36 -22.31
C GLU A 195 -31.05 -3.37 -23.08
N THR A 196 -30.43 -4.27 -23.83
CA THR A 196 -31.11 -5.34 -24.57
C THR A 196 -31.71 -6.38 -23.64
N GLU A 197 -31.01 -6.79 -22.58
CA GLU A 197 -31.57 -7.67 -21.55
C GLU A 197 -32.77 -7.03 -20.85
N CYS A 198 -32.69 -5.74 -20.48
CA CYS A 198 -33.79 -5.03 -19.86
C CYS A 198 -34.98 -4.90 -20.83
N SER A 199 -34.72 -4.61 -22.11
CA SER A 199 -35.76 -4.51 -23.15
C SER A 199 -36.43 -5.86 -23.45
N GLN A 200 -35.67 -6.96 -23.42
CA GLN A 200 -36.18 -8.31 -23.64
C GLN A 200 -37.05 -8.80 -22.47
N LYS A 201 -36.68 -8.43 -21.23
CA LYS A 201 -37.48 -8.68 -20.02
C LYS A 201 -38.77 -7.84 -19.99
N ALA A 202 -38.74 -6.60 -20.49
CA ALA A 202 -39.95 -5.78 -20.63
C ALA A 202 -40.97 -6.36 -21.63
N SER A 203 -40.51 -7.13 -22.62
CA SER A 203 -41.35 -7.69 -23.69
C SER A 203 -42.02 -9.03 -23.32
N THR A 204 -41.63 -9.67 -22.21
CA THR A 204 -42.15 -10.99 -21.79
C THR A 204 -43.18 -10.93 -20.65
N ASN A 205 -43.65 -9.72 -20.32
CA ASN A 205 -44.46 -9.46 -19.13
C ASN A 205 -45.98 -9.49 -19.39
N ASP A 206 -46.51 -10.64 -19.81
CA ASP A 206 -47.97 -10.85 -19.97
C ASP A 206 -48.54 -12.01 -19.12
N ASN A 207 -47.79 -12.53 -18.14
CA ASN A 207 -48.33 -13.51 -17.17
C ASN A 207 -47.81 -13.25 -15.75
N ASN A 208 -48.68 -12.62 -14.96
CA ASN A 208 -48.45 -12.00 -13.65
C ASN A 208 -48.28 -12.98 -12.47
N SER A 209 -47.72 -14.17 -12.68
CA SER A 209 -47.45 -15.16 -11.63
C SER A 209 -45.97 -15.53 -11.44
N GLY A 210 -45.11 -15.16 -12.39
CA GLY A 210 -43.68 -15.48 -12.32
C GLY A 210 -42.87 -14.59 -11.37
N PHE A 211 -43.34 -13.36 -11.08
CA PHE A 211 -42.55 -12.37 -10.35
C PHE A 211 -42.29 -12.79 -8.89
N ARG A 212 -43.28 -13.35 -8.19
CA ARG A 212 -43.12 -13.83 -6.80
C ARG A 212 -42.26 -15.08 -6.69
N ASP A 213 -42.34 -15.97 -7.68
CA ASP A 213 -41.53 -17.20 -7.72
C ASP A 213 -40.07 -16.89 -8.06
N LEU A 214 -39.81 -15.81 -8.81
CA LEU A 214 -38.48 -15.29 -9.09
C LEU A 214 -37.91 -14.49 -7.93
N GLU A 215 -38.71 -13.71 -7.19
CA GLU A 215 -38.27 -13.00 -5.98
C GLU A 215 -37.87 -13.98 -4.88
N LYS A 216 -38.59 -15.09 -4.76
CA LYS A 216 -38.22 -16.21 -3.88
C LYS A 216 -36.94 -16.92 -4.37
N LYS A 217 -36.81 -17.18 -5.67
CA LYS A 217 -35.58 -17.78 -6.24
C LYS A 217 -34.38 -16.84 -6.20
N LEU A 218 -34.58 -15.53 -6.26
CA LEU A 218 -33.53 -14.53 -6.09
C LEU A 218 -33.10 -14.46 -4.62
N ALA A 219 -34.05 -14.45 -3.68
CA ALA A 219 -33.74 -14.53 -2.26
C ALA A 219 -33.02 -15.83 -1.88
N ASP A 220 -33.47 -16.98 -2.41
CA ASP A 220 -32.83 -18.27 -2.17
C ASP A 220 -31.42 -18.31 -2.78
N ARG A 221 -31.22 -17.74 -3.98
CA ARG A 221 -29.91 -17.71 -4.66
C ARG A 221 -28.97 -16.64 -4.12
N GLU A 222 -29.49 -15.57 -3.52
CA GLU A 222 -28.74 -14.56 -2.79
C GLU A 222 -28.31 -15.10 -1.42
N LEU A 223 -29.14 -15.93 -0.76
CA LEU A 223 -28.76 -16.68 0.43
C LEU A 223 -27.71 -17.75 0.12
N GLU A 224 -27.80 -18.42 -1.04
CA GLU A 224 -26.81 -19.40 -1.51
C GLU A 224 -25.48 -18.72 -1.90
N LEU A 225 -25.53 -17.54 -2.52
CA LEU A 225 -24.35 -16.73 -2.83
C LEU A 225 -23.71 -16.10 -1.59
N GLN A 226 -24.51 -15.70 -0.58
CA GLN A 226 -23.99 -15.23 0.71
C GLN A 226 -23.42 -16.37 1.55
N GLY A 227 -24.02 -17.56 1.53
CA GLY A 227 -23.45 -18.77 2.15
C GLY A 227 -22.12 -19.15 1.51
N LEU A 228 -22.05 -19.12 0.17
CA LEU A 228 -20.80 -19.40 -0.55
C LEU A 228 -19.76 -18.28 -0.42
N GLN A 229 -20.12 -17.02 -0.19
CA GLN A 229 -19.16 -15.94 0.12
C GLN A 229 -18.69 -15.96 1.57
N SER A 230 -19.56 -16.35 2.51
CA SER A 230 -19.25 -16.52 3.93
C SER A 230 -18.23 -17.64 4.15
N ASP A 231 -18.44 -18.80 3.54
CA ASP A 231 -17.51 -19.93 3.65
C ASP A 231 -16.20 -19.70 2.89
N PHE A 232 -16.18 -18.78 1.91
CA PHE A 232 -15.00 -18.46 1.10
C PHE A 232 -14.02 -17.48 1.77
N PHE A 233 -14.43 -16.77 2.83
CA PHE A 233 -13.59 -15.78 3.52
C PHE A 233 -13.21 -16.13 4.96
N ARG A 234 -13.83 -17.13 5.61
CA ARG A 234 -13.81 -17.22 7.09
C ARG A 234 -13.06 -18.39 7.75
N GLY A 235 -12.59 -19.40 7.00
CA GLY A 235 -12.16 -20.65 7.65
C GLY A 235 -10.65 -20.96 7.76
N ASP A 236 -9.84 -20.58 6.77
CA ASP A 236 -8.67 -21.43 6.45
C ASP A 236 -7.28 -20.78 6.52
N SER A 237 -7.18 -19.51 6.93
CA SER A 237 -5.87 -18.85 7.14
C SER A 237 -5.28 -19.18 8.52
N SER A 238 -6.09 -19.09 9.58
CA SER A 238 -5.64 -19.36 10.96
C SER A 238 -5.26 -20.83 11.15
N THR A 239 -6.06 -21.77 10.62
CA THR A 239 -5.78 -23.20 10.70
C THR A 239 -4.50 -23.62 9.96
N ARG A 240 -4.20 -22.99 8.82
CA ARG A 240 -2.95 -23.22 8.08
C ARG A 240 -1.74 -22.58 8.75
N GLU A 241 -1.87 -21.38 9.29
CA GLU A 241 -0.77 -20.77 10.04
C GLU A 241 -0.40 -21.62 11.26
N VAL A 242 -1.38 -22.18 11.97
CA VAL A 242 -1.17 -23.16 13.05
C VAL A 242 -0.45 -24.42 12.52
N ALA A 243 -0.84 -24.93 11.36
CA ALA A 243 -0.21 -26.11 10.76
C ALA A 243 1.25 -25.86 10.33
N ASP A 244 1.52 -24.70 9.74
CA ASP A 244 2.86 -24.29 9.29
C ASP A 244 3.79 -24.03 10.48
N LEU A 245 3.30 -23.33 11.51
CA LEU A 245 4.04 -23.13 12.76
C LEU A 245 4.36 -24.45 13.45
N ARG A 246 3.42 -25.41 13.47
CA ARG A 246 3.65 -26.77 13.99
C ARG A 246 4.70 -27.52 13.17
N SER A 247 4.63 -27.44 11.84
CA SER A 247 5.61 -28.05 10.94
C SER A 247 7.01 -27.48 11.14
N GLU A 248 7.15 -26.16 11.32
CA GLU A 248 8.45 -25.54 11.59
C GLU A 248 9.02 -25.96 12.96
N LEU A 249 8.16 -26.07 13.98
CA LEU A 249 8.53 -26.59 15.30
C LEU A 249 9.01 -28.05 15.23
N GLU A 250 8.34 -28.87 14.43
CA GLU A 250 8.68 -30.28 14.21
C GLU A 250 9.99 -30.44 13.44
N GLN A 251 10.24 -29.60 12.42
CA GLN A 251 11.52 -29.55 11.71
C GLN A 251 12.69 -29.12 12.61
N MET A 252 12.47 -28.12 13.47
CA MET A 252 13.48 -27.67 14.43
C MET A 252 13.81 -28.76 15.45
N THR A 253 12.78 -29.43 15.96
CA THR A 253 12.92 -30.56 16.89
C THR A 253 13.68 -31.71 16.24
N SER A 254 13.38 -32.03 14.99
CA SER A 254 14.09 -33.06 14.20
C SER A 254 15.56 -32.70 13.97
N ARG A 255 15.87 -31.43 13.72
CA ARG A 255 17.24 -30.95 13.52
C ARG A 255 18.05 -31.01 14.82
N LEU A 256 17.43 -30.70 15.95
CA LEU A 256 18.02 -30.89 17.28
C LEU A 256 18.30 -32.37 17.56
N ASP A 257 17.34 -33.26 17.27
CA ASP A 257 17.50 -34.70 17.47
C ASP A 257 18.64 -35.27 16.61
N MET A 258 18.79 -34.81 15.36
CA MET A 258 19.93 -35.18 14.52
C MET A 258 21.28 -34.72 15.07
N MET A 259 21.35 -33.51 15.64
CA MET A 259 22.58 -33.04 16.29
C MET A 259 22.90 -33.90 17.51
N ILE A 260 21.93 -34.16 18.38
CA ILE A 260 22.10 -35.00 19.57
C ILE A 260 22.58 -36.41 19.20
N ARG A 261 21.97 -37.04 18.19
CA ARG A 261 22.39 -38.37 17.70
C ARG A 261 23.81 -38.38 17.14
N ARG A 262 24.22 -37.31 16.45
CA ARG A 262 25.59 -37.19 15.92
C ARG A 262 26.63 -37.14 17.04
N TYR A 263 26.27 -36.56 18.19
CA TYR A 263 27.16 -36.51 19.36
C TYR A 263 27.17 -37.81 20.18
N HIS A 264 26.06 -38.57 20.18
CA HIS A 264 26.01 -39.84 20.91
C HIS A 264 26.81 -40.96 20.23
N PHE A 265 27.04 -40.88 18.92
CA PHE A 265 27.83 -41.88 18.18
C PHE A 265 29.35 -41.82 18.44
N ASP A 266 29.87 -40.68 18.91
CA ASP A 266 31.31 -40.51 19.13
C ASP A 266 31.77 -40.98 20.54
N GLU A 267 30.86 -41.28 21.47
CA GLU A 267 31.22 -41.76 22.81
C GLU A 267 31.45 -43.29 22.90
N GLU A 268 30.91 -44.10 21.99
CA GLU A 268 30.98 -45.57 22.09
C GLU A 268 32.20 -46.24 21.41
N GLU A 269 32.97 -45.57 20.54
CA GLU A 269 34.11 -46.19 19.84
C GLU A 269 35.48 -46.05 20.55
N VAL A 270 35.56 -45.45 21.74
CA VAL A 270 36.86 -45.14 22.38
C VAL A 270 37.30 -46.16 23.47
N THR A 271 36.50 -47.18 23.77
CA THR A 271 36.90 -48.22 24.74
C THR A 271 37.39 -49.51 24.06
N ASP A 272 38.58 -49.48 23.46
CA ASP A 272 39.51 -50.63 23.45
C ASP A 272 40.70 -50.32 22.55
N ASN A 273 41.75 -49.72 23.12
CA ASN A 273 43.16 -50.03 22.79
C ASN A 273 44.08 -49.14 23.63
N PHE A 274 44.22 -49.52 24.89
CA PHE A 274 45.21 -48.97 25.80
C PHE A 274 46.57 -49.64 25.50
N SER A 275 47.42 -49.02 24.67
CA SER A 275 48.87 -49.26 24.74
C SER A 275 49.66 -47.94 24.72
N ASP A 276 49.90 -47.47 25.94
CA ASP A 276 51.13 -46.91 26.48
C ASP A 276 52.12 -46.25 25.47
N SER A 277 51.88 -44.98 25.10
CA SER A 277 52.94 -44.04 24.70
C SER A 277 52.41 -42.63 24.49
N ALA A 278 53.15 -41.65 25.02
CA ALA A 278 53.12 -40.20 24.71
C ALA A 278 52.13 -39.30 25.49
N TYR A 279 52.50 -39.03 26.74
CA TYR A 279 52.13 -37.80 27.46
C TYR A 279 52.73 -36.57 26.75
N GLY A 280 51.95 -35.87 25.91
CA GLY A 280 52.43 -34.61 25.32
C GLY A 280 51.53 -33.92 24.29
N ARG A 281 50.49 -34.60 23.77
CA ARG A 281 49.60 -34.06 22.72
C ARG A 281 48.19 -33.67 23.16
N SER A 282 47.88 -33.73 24.45
CA SER A 282 46.50 -33.62 24.96
C SER A 282 45.94 -32.19 25.05
N ILE A 283 46.77 -31.15 25.19
CA ILE A 283 46.29 -29.79 25.48
C ILE A 283 45.68 -29.09 24.25
N ALA A 284 46.15 -29.38 23.03
CA ALA A 284 45.61 -28.79 21.80
C ALA A 284 44.22 -29.35 21.42
N SER A 285 43.93 -30.59 21.83
CA SER A 285 42.62 -31.23 21.64
C SER A 285 41.55 -30.60 22.54
N SER A 286 41.89 -30.25 23.78
CA SER A 286 40.95 -29.65 24.75
C SER A 286 40.48 -28.24 24.38
N GLN A 287 41.28 -27.45 23.65
CA GLN A 287 40.85 -26.12 23.19
C GLN A 287 39.86 -26.22 22.01
N SER A 288 40.07 -27.20 21.13
CA SER A 288 39.13 -27.45 20.02
C SER A 288 37.77 -27.93 20.55
N SER A 289 37.74 -28.80 21.56
CA SER A 289 36.48 -29.28 22.15
C SER A 289 35.72 -28.18 22.90
N LEU A 290 36.43 -27.28 23.60
CA LEU A 290 35.78 -26.13 24.26
C LEU A 290 35.17 -25.15 23.26
N SER A 291 35.86 -24.86 22.14
CA SER A 291 35.30 -23.99 21.09
C SER A 291 34.08 -24.59 20.39
N LEU A 292 34.04 -25.93 20.26
CA LEU A 292 32.90 -26.65 19.73
C LEU A 292 31.70 -26.59 20.69
N LEU A 293 31.96 -26.79 22.00
CA LEU A 293 30.93 -26.70 23.04
C LEU A 293 30.33 -25.29 23.13
N ASP A 294 31.16 -24.25 23.07
CA ASP A 294 30.70 -22.85 23.07
C ASP A 294 29.86 -22.52 21.82
N SER A 295 30.28 -23.02 20.65
CA SER A 295 29.48 -22.91 19.41
C SER A 295 28.15 -23.65 19.52
N LEU A 296 28.12 -24.82 20.15
CA LEU A 296 26.89 -25.60 20.36
C LEU A 296 25.95 -24.93 21.35
N GLU A 297 26.48 -24.39 22.44
CA GLU A 297 25.70 -23.65 23.43
C GLU A 297 25.07 -22.40 22.79
N LYS A 298 25.81 -21.70 21.93
CA LYS A 298 25.29 -20.58 21.16
C LYS A 298 24.18 -20.98 20.17
N HIS A 299 24.32 -22.13 19.51
CA HIS A 299 23.25 -22.65 18.64
C HIS A 299 22.03 -23.09 19.44
N LEU A 300 22.21 -23.80 20.57
CA LEU A 300 21.14 -24.27 21.45
C LEU A 300 20.36 -23.10 22.07
N THR A 301 21.04 -22.05 22.52
CA THR A 301 20.39 -20.84 23.03
C THR A 301 19.58 -20.14 21.94
N GLY A 302 20.10 -20.04 20.71
CA GLY A 302 19.37 -19.52 19.55
C GLY A 302 18.13 -20.35 19.18
N TYR A 303 18.24 -21.69 19.20
CA TYR A 303 17.10 -22.59 18.99
C TYR A 303 16.05 -22.41 20.09
N LYS A 304 16.46 -22.33 21.35
CA LYS A 304 15.55 -22.12 22.49
C LYS A 304 14.77 -20.81 22.38
N THR A 305 15.42 -19.72 21.99
CA THR A 305 14.73 -18.44 21.78
C THR A 305 13.73 -18.51 20.62
N LYS A 306 14.08 -19.19 19.53
CA LYS A 306 13.19 -19.34 18.38
C LYS A 306 11.99 -20.25 18.70
N VAL A 307 12.18 -21.30 19.51
CA VAL A 307 11.08 -22.13 20.01
C VAL A 307 10.12 -21.31 20.88
N HIS A 308 10.60 -20.53 21.84
CA HIS A 308 9.72 -19.67 22.65
C HIS A 308 8.96 -18.63 21.82
N GLN A 309 9.56 -18.10 20.75
CA GLN A 309 8.86 -17.20 19.82
C GLN A 309 7.74 -17.90 19.05
N LEU A 310 7.98 -19.12 18.57
CA LEU A 310 6.97 -19.93 17.88
C LEU A 310 5.85 -20.35 18.84
N GLU A 311 6.18 -20.75 20.07
CA GLU A 311 5.20 -21.07 21.12
C GLU A 311 4.30 -19.88 21.43
N HIS A 312 4.88 -18.68 21.61
CA HIS A 312 4.10 -17.47 21.86
C HIS A 312 3.19 -17.09 20.67
N ARG A 313 3.65 -17.27 19.43
CA ARG A 313 2.82 -17.05 18.23
C ARG A 313 1.66 -18.03 18.16
N LEU A 314 1.91 -19.31 18.42
CA LEU A 314 0.87 -20.35 18.47
C LEU A 314 -0.21 -20.01 19.50
N ASP A 315 0.21 -19.64 20.72
CA ASP A 315 -0.65 -19.20 21.82
C ASP A 315 -1.50 -17.97 21.46
N SER A 316 -0.96 -17.06 20.65
CA SER A 316 -1.69 -15.89 20.17
C SER A 316 -2.77 -16.26 19.17
N VAL A 317 -2.44 -17.12 18.20
CA VAL A 317 -3.39 -17.57 17.17
C VAL A 317 -4.52 -18.39 17.78
N ASP A 318 -4.23 -19.26 18.76
CA ASP A 318 -5.26 -20.03 19.47
C ASP A 318 -6.23 -19.11 20.24
N ARG A 319 -5.74 -18.02 20.85
CA ARG A 319 -6.60 -17.02 21.52
C ARG A 319 -7.47 -16.26 20.52
N GLU A 320 -6.91 -15.89 19.37
CA GLU A 320 -7.63 -15.20 18.30
C GLU A 320 -8.76 -16.09 17.75
N GLN A 321 -8.48 -17.36 17.49
CA GLN A 321 -9.48 -18.33 17.04
C GLN A 321 -10.61 -18.54 18.07
N GLN A 322 -10.28 -18.54 19.37
CA GLN A 322 -11.32 -18.60 20.43
C GLN A 322 -12.21 -17.36 20.44
N LEU A 323 -11.64 -16.16 20.25
CA LEU A 323 -12.41 -14.92 20.17
C LEU A 323 -13.30 -14.89 18.92
N GLU A 324 -12.79 -15.36 17.79
CA GLU A 324 -13.55 -15.46 16.55
C GLU A 324 -14.76 -16.39 16.75
N THR A 325 -14.57 -17.62 17.22
CA THR A 325 -15.67 -18.57 17.46
C THR A 325 -16.73 -18.04 18.45
N LEU A 326 -16.33 -17.23 19.44
CA LEU A 326 -17.28 -16.56 20.33
C LEU A 326 -18.05 -15.43 19.63
N ALA A 327 -17.39 -14.66 18.77
CA ALA A 327 -18.03 -13.62 17.96
C ALA A 327 -19.03 -14.22 16.95
N GLU A 328 -18.69 -15.36 16.32
CA GLU A 328 -19.60 -16.07 15.41
C GLU A 328 -20.86 -16.54 16.13
N LYS A 329 -20.71 -17.21 17.29
CA LYS A 329 -21.85 -17.65 18.10
C LYS A 329 -22.73 -16.48 18.53
N LYS A 330 -22.13 -15.33 18.85
CA LYS A 330 -22.88 -14.12 19.20
C LYS A 330 -23.70 -13.59 18.02
N LEU A 331 -23.12 -13.57 16.82
CA LEU A 331 -23.82 -13.17 15.59
C LEU A 331 -24.95 -14.14 15.27
N GLU A 332 -24.72 -15.44 15.38
CA GLU A 332 -25.72 -16.49 15.14
C GLU A 332 -26.92 -16.35 16.09
N ILE A 333 -26.67 -16.15 17.39
CA ILE A 333 -27.73 -15.91 18.38
C ILE A 333 -28.52 -14.64 18.06
N GLN A 334 -27.86 -13.55 17.64
CA GLN A 334 -28.54 -12.32 17.21
C GLN A 334 -29.42 -12.55 15.98
N LEU A 335 -28.95 -13.34 15.01
CA LEU A 335 -29.67 -13.65 13.79
C LEU A 335 -30.90 -14.52 14.07
N GLN A 336 -30.76 -15.54 14.93
CA GLN A 336 -31.86 -16.37 15.41
C GLN A 336 -32.89 -15.54 16.19
N ALA A 337 -32.46 -14.62 17.05
CA ALA A 337 -33.37 -13.72 17.77
C ALA A 337 -34.13 -12.79 16.82
N MET A 338 -33.48 -12.28 15.77
CA MET A 338 -34.11 -11.47 14.73
C MET A 338 -35.12 -12.27 13.90
N GLN A 339 -34.80 -13.51 13.54
CA GLN A 339 -35.73 -14.41 12.84
C GLN A 339 -36.93 -14.76 13.71
N ALA A 340 -36.73 -15.11 14.98
CA ALA A 340 -37.84 -15.39 15.90
C ALA A 340 -38.76 -14.17 16.08
N LYS A 341 -38.21 -12.95 16.13
CA LYS A 341 -39.01 -11.71 16.17
C LYS A 341 -39.82 -11.51 14.89
N LYS A 342 -39.22 -11.80 13.72
CA LYS A 342 -39.90 -11.74 12.42
C LYS A 342 -41.05 -12.76 12.36
N GLU A 343 -40.79 -14.01 12.70
CA GLU A 343 -41.81 -15.09 12.71
C GLU A 343 -42.94 -14.77 13.68
N ALA A 344 -42.63 -14.23 14.86
CA ALA A 344 -43.65 -13.80 15.82
C ALA A 344 -44.50 -12.63 15.31
N ALA A 345 -43.93 -11.71 14.53
CA ALA A 345 -44.67 -10.62 13.89
C ALA A 345 -45.57 -11.14 12.75
N GLU A 346 -45.06 -12.05 11.92
CA GLU A 346 -45.82 -12.71 10.85
C GLU A 346 -47.00 -13.51 11.41
N ALA A 347 -46.80 -14.28 12.46
CA ALA A 347 -47.86 -15.02 13.14
C ALA A 347 -48.97 -14.10 13.70
N ARG A 348 -48.61 -12.94 14.25
CA ARG A 348 -49.59 -11.93 14.71
C ARG A 348 -50.39 -11.34 13.56
N CYS A 349 -49.75 -11.07 12.42
CA CYS A 349 -50.43 -10.60 11.21
C CYS A 349 -51.41 -11.66 10.68
N GLU A 350 -51.01 -12.93 10.63
CA GLU A 350 -51.88 -14.02 10.22
C GLU A 350 -53.09 -14.19 11.14
N GLU A 351 -52.89 -14.10 12.47
CA GLU A 351 -53.97 -14.18 13.44
C GLU A 351 -54.99 -13.04 13.27
N LEU A 352 -54.53 -11.80 13.03
CA LEU A 352 -55.40 -10.66 12.74
C LEU A 352 -56.20 -10.84 11.45
N ILE A 353 -55.58 -11.40 10.40
CA ILE A 353 -56.28 -11.72 9.14
C ILE A 353 -57.35 -12.79 9.37
N LEU A 354 -57.06 -13.81 10.18
CA LEU A 354 -57.99 -14.88 10.51
C LEU A 354 -59.18 -14.36 11.34
N GLN A 355 -58.93 -13.48 12.31
CA GLN A 355 -59.99 -12.80 13.08
C GLN A 355 -60.86 -11.91 12.17
N SER A 356 -60.28 -11.23 11.18
CA SER A 356 -61.04 -10.45 10.18
C SER A 356 -61.93 -11.34 9.30
N LYS A 357 -61.48 -12.55 8.94
CA LYS A 357 -62.28 -13.52 8.19
C LYS A 357 -63.41 -14.13 9.03
N GLN A 358 -63.13 -14.54 10.26
CA GLN A 358 -64.14 -15.11 11.16
C GLN A 358 -65.23 -14.09 11.55
N THR A 359 -64.87 -12.81 11.71
CA THR A 359 -65.86 -11.74 11.94
C THR A 359 -66.74 -11.48 10.71
N LYS A 360 -66.23 -11.69 9.49
CA LYS A 360 -67.03 -11.61 8.25
C LYS A 360 -67.97 -12.80 8.05
N GLU A 361 -67.60 -14.00 8.49
CA GLU A 361 -68.43 -15.21 8.31
C GLU A 361 -69.50 -15.40 9.40
N GLY A 362 -69.29 -14.85 10.61
CA GLY A 362 -70.24 -14.96 11.73
C GLY A 362 -71.37 -13.91 11.77
N SER A 363 -71.34 -12.86 10.94
CA SER A 363 -72.23 -11.71 11.06
C SER A 363 -73.35 -11.69 10.01
N SER A 364 -74.27 -12.66 10.04
CA SER A 364 -75.50 -12.61 9.24
C SER A 364 -76.72 -12.00 9.95
N GLN A 365 -76.62 -11.52 11.21
CA GLN A 365 -77.80 -11.01 11.95
C GLN A 365 -77.56 -9.80 12.88
N LEU A 366 -76.47 -9.04 12.75
CA LEU A 366 -76.22 -7.83 13.57
C LEU A 366 -76.44 -6.53 12.77
N PRO A 367 -76.97 -5.45 13.40
CA PRO A 367 -77.30 -4.20 12.72
C PRO A 367 -76.06 -3.51 12.15
N SER A 368 -76.18 -3.09 10.89
CA SER A 368 -75.12 -2.57 10.00
C SER A 368 -74.18 -1.54 10.65
N SER A 369 -74.68 -0.68 11.53
CA SER A 369 -73.87 0.37 12.16
C SER A 369 -72.81 -0.15 13.13
N THR A 370 -72.97 -1.36 13.68
CA THR A 370 -72.01 -1.93 14.64
C THR A 370 -70.84 -2.62 13.93
N LEU A 371 -71.07 -3.09 12.70
CA LEU A 371 -70.05 -3.70 11.87
C LEU A 371 -69.13 -2.64 11.25
N GLU A 372 -69.68 -1.50 10.83
CA GLU A 372 -68.89 -0.36 10.35
C GLU A 372 -67.92 0.15 11.43
N LEU A 373 -68.38 0.28 12.68
CA LEU A 373 -67.53 0.75 13.77
C LEU A 373 -66.35 -0.21 14.05
N ARG A 374 -66.60 -1.53 14.01
CA ARG A 374 -65.55 -2.54 14.17
C ARG A 374 -64.59 -2.59 12.99
N LEU A 375 -65.06 -2.34 11.78
CA LEU A 375 -64.22 -2.31 10.58
C LEU A 375 -63.23 -1.14 10.66
N VAL A 376 -63.71 0.04 11.05
CA VAL A 376 -62.87 1.23 11.30
C VAL A 376 -61.87 0.96 12.42
N GLU A 377 -62.28 0.35 13.54
CA GLU A 377 -61.35 -0.02 14.62
C GLU A 377 -60.27 -1.03 14.16
N THR A 378 -60.59 -1.95 13.24
CA THR A 378 -59.60 -2.89 12.71
C THR A 378 -58.69 -2.25 11.67
N GLU A 379 -59.18 -1.32 10.86
CA GLU A 379 -58.37 -0.53 9.94
C GLU A 379 -57.39 0.37 10.72
N ASP A 380 -57.84 1.04 11.78
CA ASP A 380 -56.99 1.84 12.67
C ASP A 380 -55.92 1.00 13.38
N LYS A 381 -56.22 -0.27 13.71
CA LYS A 381 -55.22 -1.18 14.29
C LYS A 381 -54.21 -1.65 13.24
N ALA A 382 -54.66 -1.88 12.01
CA ALA A 382 -53.79 -2.28 10.90
C ALA A 382 -52.84 -1.14 10.50
N THR A 383 -53.32 0.10 10.43
CA THR A 383 -52.49 1.28 10.13
C THR A 383 -51.45 1.51 11.22
N ARG A 384 -51.81 1.43 12.50
CA ARG A 384 -50.84 1.54 13.61
C ARG A 384 -49.78 0.44 13.58
N ALA A 385 -50.17 -0.81 13.32
CA ALA A 385 -49.20 -1.90 13.19
C ALA A 385 -48.24 -1.69 12.00
N GLN A 386 -48.72 -1.06 10.92
CA GLN A 386 -47.92 -0.73 9.75
C GLN A 386 -46.98 0.46 10.00
N GLU A 387 -47.40 1.45 10.77
CA GLU A 387 -46.55 2.54 11.26
C GLU A 387 -45.45 2.02 12.20
N GLU A 388 -45.78 1.14 13.14
CA GLU A 388 -44.81 0.48 14.02
C GLU A 388 -43.79 -0.36 13.23
N LEU A 389 -44.22 -1.06 12.18
CA LEU A 389 -43.33 -1.79 11.28
C LEU A 389 -42.37 -0.85 10.54
N GLN A 390 -42.86 0.31 10.05
CA GLN A 390 -42.01 1.31 9.40
C GLN A 390 -40.97 1.88 10.37
N VAL A 391 -41.37 2.25 11.58
CA VAL A 391 -40.44 2.75 12.60
C VAL A 391 -39.36 1.70 12.91
N ALA A 392 -39.74 0.44 13.08
CA ALA A 392 -38.77 -0.64 13.30
C ALA A 392 -37.83 -0.86 12.09
N GLN A 393 -38.32 -0.71 10.85
CA GLN A 393 -37.49 -0.79 9.64
C GLN A 393 -36.50 0.37 9.54
N GLU A 394 -36.89 1.58 9.93
CA GLU A 394 -36.02 2.75 10.01
C GLU A 394 -34.93 2.57 11.08
N GLU A 395 -35.29 2.05 12.26
CA GLU A 395 -34.33 1.73 13.32
C GLU A 395 -33.32 0.66 12.88
N ILE A 396 -33.78 -0.41 12.21
CA ILE A 396 -32.89 -1.44 11.64
C ILE A 396 -31.94 -0.82 10.62
N SER A 397 -32.43 0.07 9.75
CA SER A 397 -31.61 0.73 8.73
C SER A 397 -30.55 1.63 9.36
N ARG A 398 -30.91 2.35 10.44
CA ARG A 398 -29.99 3.19 11.21
C ARG A 398 -28.92 2.37 11.92
N LEU A 399 -29.29 1.25 12.54
CA LEU A 399 -28.34 0.34 13.18
C LEU A 399 -27.39 -0.31 12.16
N LYS A 400 -27.89 -0.70 10.98
CA LYS A 400 -27.05 -1.21 9.88
C LYS A 400 -26.04 -0.17 9.41
N GLN A 401 -26.44 1.09 9.28
CA GLN A 401 -25.51 2.18 8.92
C GLN A 401 -24.42 2.36 9.99
N SER A 402 -24.80 2.39 11.27
CA SER A 402 -23.84 2.50 12.37
C SER A 402 -22.87 1.32 12.42
N LEU A 403 -23.33 0.11 12.12
CA LEU A 403 -22.49 -1.09 12.08
C LEU A 403 -21.48 -1.01 10.92
N ALA A 404 -21.90 -0.56 9.74
CA ALA A 404 -21.01 -0.33 8.60
C ALA A 404 -19.95 0.74 8.89
N GLU A 405 -20.30 1.81 9.61
CA GLU A 405 -19.35 2.84 10.04
C GLU A 405 -18.31 2.29 11.04
N MET A 406 -18.73 1.46 12.01
CA MET A 406 -17.83 0.82 12.96
C MET A 406 -16.90 -0.21 12.28
N GLU A 407 -17.41 -0.98 11.30
CA GLU A 407 -16.59 -1.88 10.48
C GLU A 407 -15.54 -1.12 9.67
N LEU A 408 -15.90 0.03 9.09
CA LEU A 408 -14.96 0.89 8.38
C LEU A 408 -13.85 1.40 9.32
N GLN A 409 -14.21 1.81 10.55
CA GLN A 409 -13.23 2.23 11.56
C GLN A 409 -12.31 1.08 12.00
N SER A 410 -12.88 -0.11 12.23
CA SER A 410 -12.11 -1.31 12.56
C SER A 410 -11.09 -1.64 11.46
N ASN A 411 -11.53 -1.65 10.19
CA ASN A 411 -10.65 -1.90 9.04
C ASN A 411 -9.55 -0.83 8.90
N LYS A 412 -9.87 0.43 9.20
CA LYS A 412 -8.89 1.53 9.21
C LYS A 412 -7.82 1.30 10.28
N VAL A 413 -8.21 0.99 11.52
CA VAL A 413 -7.27 0.69 12.62
C VAL A 413 -6.42 -0.54 12.29
N GLN A 414 -7.03 -1.59 11.72
CA GLN A 414 -6.32 -2.79 11.30
C GLN A 414 -5.27 -2.48 10.22
N SER A 415 -5.62 -1.67 9.20
CA SER A 415 -4.66 -1.24 8.16
C SER A 415 -3.51 -0.38 8.71
N GLN A 416 -3.78 0.41 9.76
CA GLN A 416 -2.75 1.19 10.44
C GLN A 416 -1.82 0.28 11.25
N ALA A 417 -2.37 -0.73 11.94
CA ALA A 417 -1.58 -1.71 12.68
C ALA A 417 -0.66 -2.53 11.77
N THR A 418 -1.16 -2.99 10.62
CA THR A 418 -0.33 -3.73 9.64
C THR A 418 0.76 -2.84 9.03
N HIS A 419 0.47 -1.57 8.76
CA HIS A 419 1.48 -0.61 8.28
C HIS A 419 2.58 -0.35 9.32
N ILE A 420 2.23 -0.20 10.60
CA ILE A 420 3.20 -0.02 11.68
C ILE A 420 4.06 -1.27 11.84
N SER A 421 3.45 -2.46 11.86
CA SER A 421 4.17 -3.75 11.93
C SER A 421 5.16 -3.92 10.77
N GLY A 422 4.75 -3.63 9.54
CA GLY A 422 5.64 -3.68 8.38
C GLY A 422 6.82 -2.70 8.50
N ARG A 423 6.59 -1.49 9.02
CA ARG A 423 7.66 -0.51 9.26
C ARG A 423 8.64 -0.97 10.35
N GLU A 424 8.15 -1.57 11.44
CA GLU A 424 9.01 -2.16 12.48
C GLU A 424 9.91 -3.25 11.89
N GLN A 425 9.35 -4.14 11.06
CA GLN A 425 10.11 -5.19 10.40
C GLN A 425 11.21 -4.60 9.49
N THR A 426 10.91 -3.58 8.69
CA THR A 426 11.93 -2.93 7.85
C THR A 426 13.07 -2.30 8.67
N MET A 427 12.77 -1.69 9.82
CA MET A 427 13.81 -1.12 10.69
C MET A 427 14.63 -2.21 11.38
N GLN A 428 13.99 -3.34 11.72
CA GLN A 428 14.67 -4.50 12.29
C GLN A 428 15.66 -5.11 11.27
N ASP A 429 15.27 -5.19 10.00
CA ASP A 429 16.14 -5.65 8.92
C ASP A 429 17.30 -4.68 8.67
N GLU A 430 17.06 -3.36 8.71
CA GLU A 430 18.12 -2.35 8.64
C GLU A 430 19.11 -2.49 9.82
N LEU A 431 18.63 -2.73 11.04
CA LEU A 431 19.49 -3.01 12.20
C LEU A 431 20.35 -4.26 12.01
N ASN A 432 19.78 -5.32 11.44
CA ASN A 432 20.52 -6.54 11.15
C ASN A 432 21.57 -6.30 10.07
N GLN A 433 21.23 -5.54 9.02
CA GLN A 433 22.18 -5.14 7.98
C GLN A 433 23.35 -4.34 8.58
N TYR A 434 23.11 -3.35 9.44
CA TYR A 434 24.17 -2.59 10.10
C TYR A 434 25.03 -3.45 11.03
N ARG A 435 24.44 -4.45 11.70
CA ARG A 435 25.21 -5.42 12.49
C ARG A 435 26.13 -6.27 11.62
N GLU A 436 25.65 -6.72 10.47
CA GLU A 436 26.45 -7.49 9.50
C GLU A 436 27.57 -6.66 8.89
N GLU A 437 27.29 -5.42 8.47
CA GLU A 437 28.30 -4.48 7.95
C GLU A 437 29.39 -4.18 9.00
N ALA A 438 29.00 -3.98 10.26
CA ALA A 438 29.95 -3.77 11.35
C ALA A 438 30.83 -5.01 11.61
N LEU A 439 30.29 -6.22 11.46
CA LEU A 439 31.08 -7.46 11.55
C LEU A 439 32.03 -7.62 10.36
N ALA A 440 31.58 -7.29 9.15
CA ALA A 440 32.40 -7.35 7.93
C ALA A 440 33.59 -6.37 8.02
N LEU A 441 33.36 -5.12 8.45
CA LEU A 441 34.42 -4.13 8.63
C LEU A 441 35.45 -4.54 9.69
N ARG A 442 35.01 -5.20 10.78
CA ARG A 442 35.95 -5.77 11.76
C ARG A 442 36.82 -6.86 11.16
N ALA A 443 36.23 -7.75 10.35
CA ALA A 443 36.98 -8.81 9.67
C ALA A 443 37.98 -8.24 8.65
N GLU A 444 37.61 -7.19 7.91
CA GLU A 444 38.51 -6.49 7.01
C GLU A 444 39.66 -5.80 7.77
N LYS A 445 39.38 -5.12 8.89
CA LYS A 445 40.41 -4.54 9.76
C LYS A 445 41.43 -5.60 10.21
N GLU A 446 40.95 -6.73 10.72
CA GLU A 446 41.82 -7.85 11.11
C GLU A 446 42.61 -8.44 9.94
N ASN A 447 42.05 -8.43 8.72
CA ASN A 447 42.75 -8.90 7.53
C ASN A 447 43.85 -7.92 7.10
N TRP A 448 43.57 -6.62 7.08
CA TRP A 448 44.54 -5.57 6.81
C TRP A 448 45.68 -5.56 7.83
N GLU A 449 45.37 -5.67 9.12
CA GLU A 449 46.39 -5.81 10.16
C GLU A 449 47.29 -7.03 9.91
N ARG A 450 46.73 -8.16 9.47
CA ARG A 450 47.51 -9.36 9.13
C ARG A 450 48.38 -9.17 7.89
N VAL A 451 47.84 -8.57 6.83
CA VAL A 451 48.59 -8.29 5.58
C VAL A 451 49.72 -7.31 5.85
N MET A 452 49.45 -6.24 6.59
CA MET A 452 50.44 -5.23 6.95
C MET A 452 51.52 -5.77 7.87
N LYS A 453 51.18 -6.56 8.89
CA LYS A 453 52.18 -7.26 9.73
C LYS A 453 53.10 -8.16 8.89
N ARG A 454 52.58 -8.81 7.84
CA ARG A 454 53.38 -9.62 6.92
C ARG A 454 54.29 -8.76 6.03
N GLN A 455 53.79 -7.66 5.46
CA GLN A 455 54.60 -6.75 4.64
C GLN A 455 55.71 -6.06 5.45
N SER A 456 55.40 -5.58 6.64
CA SER A 456 56.40 -4.99 7.55
C SER A 456 57.48 -6.01 7.93
N LEU A 457 57.11 -7.27 8.17
CA LEU A 457 58.09 -8.34 8.45
C LEU A 457 58.99 -8.62 7.25
N ILE A 458 58.46 -8.56 6.02
CA ILE A 458 59.22 -8.77 4.78
C ILE A 458 60.24 -7.64 4.55
N GLU A 459 59.85 -6.38 4.76
CA GLU A 459 60.75 -5.24 4.52
C GLU A 459 61.83 -5.07 5.61
N ILE A 460 61.55 -5.46 6.86
CA ILE A 460 62.59 -5.50 7.92
C ILE A 460 63.69 -6.50 7.58
N ILE A 461 63.36 -7.58 6.87
CA ILE A 461 64.33 -8.57 6.41
C ILE A 461 65.17 -8.03 5.22
N GLU A 462 64.69 -7.01 4.50
CA GLU A 462 65.33 -6.44 3.30
C GLU A 462 66.19 -5.16 3.53
N GLY A 463 66.27 -4.63 4.76
CA GLY A 463 67.37 -3.73 5.17
C GLY A 463 67.20 -2.22 4.94
N GLY A 464 65.99 -1.67 5.14
CA GLY A 464 65.69 -0.23 4.98
C GLY A 464 65.94 0.65 6.22
N SER A 465 66.47 1.86 5.99
CA SER A 465 66.78 2.96 6.94
C SER A 465 65.60 3.39 7.84
N ASP A 466 65.87 3.65 9.13
CA ASP A 466 64.91 4.05 10.19
C ASP A 466 63.96 5.21 9.83
N THR A 467 64.37 6.08 8.91
CA THR A 467 63.55 7.20 8.43
C THR A 467 62.33 6.76 7.62
N LEU A 468 62.41 5.62 6.92
CA LEU A 468 61.30 5.07 6.16
C LEU A 468 60.31 4.36 7.10
N LYS A 469 60.83 3.69 8.11
CA LYS A 469 60.05 3.07 9.20
C LYS A 469 59.14 4.08 9.90
N ASN A 470 59.67 5.24 10.29
CA ASN A 470 58.87 6.28 10.96
C ASN A 470 57.74 6.85 10.08
N LYS A 471 57.94 6.96 8.75
CA LYS A 471 56.89 7.44 7.83
C LYS A 471 55.77 6.41 7.69
N TYR A 472 56.12 5.13 7.64
CA TYR A 472 55.12 4.06 7.62
C TYR A 472 54.38 3.92 8.94
N GLU A 473 55.09 4.09 10.06
CA GLU A 473 54.48 4.10 11.39
C GLU A 473 53.48 5.26 11.53
N GLN A 474 53.82 6.44 11.02
CA GLN A 474 52.89 7.58 10.96
C GLN A 474 51.67 7.31 10.07
N GLN A 475 51.85 6.70 8.89
CA GLN A 475 50.73 6.31 8.03
C GLN A 475 49.83 5.25 8.69
N LEU A 476 50.42 4.30 9.43
CA LEU A 476 49.67 3.30 10.21
C LEU A 476 48.82 3.95 11.30
N ASP A 477 49.37 4.95 12.00
CA ASP A 477 48.64 5.70 13.02
C ASP A 477 47.49 6.52 12.42
N GLU A 478 47.72 7.17 11.27
CA GLU A 478 46.67 7.93 10.55
C GLU A 478 45.53 7.01 10.10
N PHE A 479 45.84 5.88 9.46
CA PHE A 479 44.82 4.90 9.07
C PHE A 479 44.10 4.30 10.29
N SER A 480 44.82 3.98 11.37
CA SER A 480 44.20 3.47 12.59
C SER A 480 43.22 4.48 13.19
N GLN A 481 43.57 5.77 13.18
CA GLN A 481 42.69 6.83 13.66
C GLN A 481 41.45 7.00 12.78
N GLU A 482 41.58 6.91 11.45
CA GLU A 482 40.43 6.95 10.54
C GLU A 482 39.47 5.77 10.76
N TYR A 483 39.99 4.55 10.91
CA TYR A 483 39.16 3.37 11.20
C TYR A 483 38.47 3.47 12.56
N ASP A 484 39.16 3.98 13.58
CA ASP A 484 38.55 4.17 14.90
C ASP A 484 37.49 5.29 14.88
N ALA A 485 37.67 6.33 14.06
CA ALA A 485 36.66 7.35 13.82
C ALA A 485 35.41 6.78 13.12
N GLN A 486 35.58 5.96 12.08
CA GLN A 486 34.46 5.28 11.40
C GLN A 486 33.72 4.32 12.34
N LEU A 487 34.43 3.56 13.17
CA LEU A 487 33.82 2.71 14.20
C LEU A 487 33.03 3.52 15.22
N LYS A 488 33.49 4.72 15.57
CA LYS A 488 32.79 5.62 16.50
C LYS A 488 31.52 6.20 15.86
N GLU A 489 31.56 6.56 14.58
CA GLU A 489 30.40 7.02 13.82
C GLU A 489 29.33 5.92 13.68
N GLN A 490 29.75 4.71 13.30
CA GLN A 490 28.89 3.53 13.22
C GLN A 490 28.23 3.20 14.58
N ARG A 491 28.98 3.30 15.68
CA ARG A 491 28.42 3.14 17.04
C ARG A 491 27.39 4.22 17.37
N ALA A 492 27.66 5.48 17.02
CA ALA A 492 26.72 6.57 17.26
C ALA A 492 25.41 6.39 16.44
N LEU A 493 25.50 5.87 15.22
CA LEU A 493 24.34 5.51 14.41
C LEU A 493 23.55 4.36 15.05
N LEU A 494 24.23 3.29 15.48
CA LEU A 494 23.60 2.18 16.22
C LEU A 494 22.92 2.63 17.51
N ASP A 495 23.53 3.52 18.28
CA ASP A 495 22.91 4.06 19.50
C ASP A 495 21.68 4.90 19.16
N LYS A 496 21.71 5.67 18.07
CA LYS A 496 20.57 6.47 17.62
C LYS A 496 19.41 5.58 17.16
N THR A 497 19.68 4.54 16.36
CA THR A 497 18.66 3.61 15.88
C THR A 497 18.09 2.76 17.02
N THR A 498 18.94 2.31 17.95
CA THR A 498 18.49 1.58 19.15
C THR A 498 17.55 2.43 20.01
N LYS A 499 17.85 3.72 20.19
CA LYS A 499 16.95 4.65 20.89
C LYS A 499 15.60 4.82 20.18
N THR A 500 15.59 4.91 18.84
CA THR A 500 14.34 5.01 18.08
C THR A 500 13.52 3.72 18.15
N CYS A 501 14.16 2.54 18.14
CA CYS A 501 13.47 1.26 18.35
C CYS A 501 12.85 1.20 19.75
N GLY A 502 13.59 1.59 20.80
CA GLY A 502 13.03 1.64 22.16
C GLY A 502 11.86 2.62 22.31
N GLN A 503 11.84 3.73 21.55
CA GLN A 503 10.69 4.64 21.50
C GLN A 503 9.47 3.99 20.84
N LEU A 504 9.66 3.30 19.71
CA LEU A 504 8.58 2.60 19.02
C LEU A 504 8.04 1.44 19.85
N GLU A 505 8.89 0.67 20.52
CA GLU A 505 8.46 -0.36 21.48
C GLU A 505 7.60 0.22 22.60
N ALA A 506 8.02 1.35 23.18
CA ALA A 506 7.23 2.04 24.21
C ALA A 506 5.89 2.55 23.67
N ASP A 507 5.81 3.00 22.42
CA ASP A 507 4.57 3.42 21.80
C ASP A 507 3.66 2.23 21.45
N ARG A 508 4.23 1.11 20.97
CA ARG A 508 3.52 -0.15 20.75
C ARG A 508 2.87 -0.64 22.05
N ASP A 509 3.61 -0.62 23.16
CA ASP A 509 3.09 -1.04 24.46
C ASP A 509 1.97 -0.11 24.97
N LYS A 510 2.05 1.21 24.69
CA LYS A 510 0.94 2.15 24.96
C LYS A 510 -0.30 1.81 24.13
N TYR A 511 -0.15 1.55 22.83
CA TYR A 511 -1.28 1.19 21.97
C TYR A 511 -1.88 -0.16 22.37
N ALA A 512 -1.06 -1.14 22.73
CA ALA A 512 -1.54 -2.42 23.25
C ALA A 512 -2.34 -2.26 24.56
N ALA A 513 -1.92 -1.36 25.45
CA ALA A 513 -2.70 -1.02 26.65
C ALA A 513 -4.05 -0.38 26.30
N ILE A 514 -4.09 0.56 25.35
CA ILE A 514 -5.34 1.20 24.89
C ILE A 514 -6.28 0.16 24.26
N CYS A 515 -5.76 -0.76 23.43
CA CYS A 515 -6.57 -1.83 22.84
C CYS A 515 -7.18 -2.71 23.93
N LYS A 516 -6.41 -3.08 24.96
CA LYS A 516 -6.91 -3.85 26.10
C LYS A 516 -8.00 -3.13 26.88
N ASP A 517 -7.83 -1.83 27.13
CA ASP A 517 -8.84 -1.01 27.81
C ASP A 517 -10.15 -0.94 26.99
N LEU A 518 -10.04 -0.84 25.66
CA LEU A 518 -11.20 -0.88 24.75
C LEU A 518 -11.89 -2.25 24.75
N GLU A 519 -11.13 -3.34 24.73
CA GLU A 519 -11.68 -4.71 24.84
C GLU A 519 -12.42 -4.91 26.17
N ASP A 520 -11.88 -4.40 27.28
CA ASP A 520 -12.51 -4.45 28.59
C ASP A 520 -13.80 -3.64 28.63
N LEU A 521 -13.82 -2.45 28.02
CA LEU A 521 -15.02 -1.62 27.87
C LEU A 521 -16.10 -2.35 27.04
N VAL A 522 -15.71 -2.97 25.92
CA VAL A 522 -16.64 -3.75 25.08
C VAL A 522 -17.20 -4.95 25.85
N ARG A 523 -16.36 -5.65 26.62
CA ARG A 523 -16.81 -6.75 27.50
C ARG A 523 -17.80 -6.27 28.56
N GLU A 524 -17.54 -5.14 29.20
CA GLU A 524 -18.44 -4.56 30.19
C GLU A 524 -19.78 -4.15 29.56
N LYS A 525 -19.77 -3.48 28.40
CA LYS A 525 -20.99 -3.14 27.66
C LYS A 525 -21.77 -4.38 27.23
N SER A 526 -21.11 -5.45 26.80
CA SER A 526 -21.79 -6.71 26.46
C SER A 526 -22.50 -7.31 27.67
N LYS A 527 -21.85 -7.34 28.85
CA LYS A 527 -22.49 -7.81 30.09
C LYS A 527 -23.72 -6.99 30.46
N VAL A 528 -23.68 -5.68 30.26
CA VAL A 528 -24.82 -4.78 30.51
C VAL A 528 -25.96 -5.06 29.53
N LEU A 529 -25.66 -5.34 28.26
CA LEU A 529 -26.67 -5.74 27.28
C LEU A 529 -27.31 -7.09 27.65
N ASP A 530 -26.50 -8.10 27.99
CA ASP A 530 -27.01 -9.42 28.41
C ASP A 530 -27.93 -9.30 29.65
N ALA A 531 -27.56 -8.43 30.61
CA ALA A 531 -28.40 -8.15 31.78
C ALA A 531 -29.73 -7.48 31.41
N ARG A 532 -29.73 -6.57 30.41
CA ARG A 532 -30.95 -5.94 29.89
C ARG A 532 -31.83 -6.94 29.14
N ASP A 533 -31.25 -7.85 28.38
CA ASP A 533 -32.00 -8.88 27.66
C ASP A 533 -32.71 -9.82 28.63
N VAL A 534 -32.05 -10.22 29.73
CA VAL A 534 -32.69 -11.00 30.81
C VAL A 534 -33.84 -10.22 31.45
N GLN A 535 -33.69 -8.90 31.65
CA GLN A 535 -34.79 -8.06 32.16
C GLN A 535 -35.95 -7.99 31.16
N PHE A 536 -35.66 -7.85 29.87
CA PHE A 536 -36.67 -7.86 28.81
C PHE A 536 -37.46 -9.16 28.80
N SER A 537 -36.80 -10.32 28.86
CA SER A 537 -37.48 -11.62 28.90
C SER A 537 -38.35 -11.78 30.15
N LYS A 538 -37.95 -11.24 31.31
CA LYS A 538 -38.78 -11.23 32.52
C LYS A 538 -40.04 -10.37 32.34
N LEU A 539 -39.89 -9.16 31.82
CA LEU A 539 -41.02 -8.26 31.56
C LEU A 539 -41.98 -8.83 30.51
N GLU A 540 -41.47 -9.50 29.48
CA GLU A 540 -42.30 -10.21 28.50
C GLU A 540 -43.09 -11.34 29.15
N ALA A 541 -42.47 -12.13 30.04
CA ALA A 541 -43.15 -13.19 30.78
C ALA A 541 -44.25 -12.63 31.70
N GLU A 542 -43.98 -11.54 32.43
CA GLU A 542 -44.97 -10.86 33.28
C GLU A 542 -46.14 -10.31 32.46
N LEU A 543 -45.87 -9.70 31.29
CA LEU A 543 -46.91 -9.26 30.36
C LEU A 543 -47.75 -10.42 29.85
N GLN A 544 -47.14 -11.59 29.61
CA GLN A 544 -47.84 -12.78 29.14
C GLN A 544 -48.73 -13.39 30.22
N GLU A 545 -48.30 -13.41 31.49
CA GLU A 545 -49.13 -13.78 32.64
C GLU A 545 -50.32 -12.82 32.84
N LEU A 546 -50.08 -11.51 32.77
CA LEU A 546 -51.12 -10.48 32.84
C LEU A 546 -52.17 -10.62 31.72
N LYS A 547 -51.75 -11.04 30.52
CA LYS A 547 -52.64 -11.27 29.38
C LYS A 547 -53.54 -12.51 29.55
N GLN A 548 -53.12 -13.49 30.35
CA GLN A 548 -53.89 -14.71 30.65
C GLN A 548 -54.77 -14.58 31.90
N GLY A 549 -54.40 -13.69 32.83
CA GLY A 549 -55.17 -13.38 34.03
C GLY A 549 -56.35 -12.44 33.76
N SER A 550 -57.52 -12.99 33.41
CA SER A 550 -58.77 -12.21 33.40
C SER A 550 -59.12 -11.76 34.81
N ARG A 551 -58.89 -10.47 35.15
CA ARG A 551 -59.57 -9.87 36.31
C ARG A 551 -59.81 -8.34 36.24
N PRO A 552 -60.86 -7.88 36.97
CA PRO A 552 -61.41 -6.54 36.92
C PRO A 552 -60.68 -5.62 37.91
N ASN A 553 -59.89 -4.68 37.41
CA ASN A 553 -59.38 -3.53 38.19
C ASN A 553 -58.72 -2.49 37.24
N ALA A 554 -59.49 -2.07 36.23
CA ALA A 554 -59.00 -1.22 35.15
C ALA A 554 -58.35 0.10 35.63
N ASP A 555 -58.85 0.69 36.72
CA ASP A 555 -58.34 1.97 37.22
C ASP A 555 -56.99 1.87 37.95
N ALA A 556 -56.73 0.74 38.61
CA ALA A 556 -55.42 0.49 39.21
C ALA A 556 -54.38 0.15 38.13
N ALA A 557 -54.77 -0.66 37.14
CA ALA A 557 -53.95 -0.99 35.99
C ALA A 557 -53.61 0.24 35.13
N LEU A 558 -54.53 1.19 34.98
CA LEU A 558 -54.30 2.43 34.25
C LEU A 558 -53.25 3.31 34.95
N ARG A 559 -53.28 3.40 36.29
CA ARG A 559 -52.27 4.15 37.05
C ARG A 559 -50.91 3.46 37.03
N GLU A 560 -50.88 2.13 37.10
CA GLU A 560 -49.65 1.33 36.93
C GLU A 560 -49.06 1.56 35.54
N ALA A 561 -49.90 1.48 34.49
CA ALA A 561 -49.50 1.74 33.11
C ALA A 561 -48.99 3.17 32.91
N GLN A 562 -49.62 4.18 33.50
CA GLN A 562 -49.13 5.56 33.47
C GLN A 562 -47.77 5.72 34.17
N LYS A 563 -47.57 5.04 35.31
CA LYS A 563 -46.25 5.02 35.98
C LYS A 563 -45.18 4.35 35.12
N ILE A 564 -45.51 3.23 34.49
CA ILE A 564 -44.60 2.51 33.59
C ILE A 564 -44.27 3.37 32.37
N PHE A 565 -45.26 4.07 31.81
CA PHE A 565 -45.05 4.98 30.67
C PHE A 565 -44.16 6.16 31.06
N ALA A 566 -44.42 6.79 32.21
CA ALA A 566 -43.60 7.88 32.72
C ALA A 566 -42.16 7.43 33.03
N ALA A 567 -41.98 6.21 33.56
CA ALA A 567 -40.66 5.64 33.80
C ALA A 567 -39.91 5.35 32.48
N ARG A 568 -40.61 4.84 31.46
CA ARG A 568 -40.06 4.60 30.14
C ARG A 568 -39.69 5.90 29.43
N GLU A 569 -40.56 6.91 29.51
CA GLU A 569 -40.31 8.24 28.97
C GLU A 569 -39.09 8.89 29.65
N ALA A 570 -39.01 8.83 30.99
CA ALA A 570 -37.84 9.32 31.72
C ALA A 570 -36.55 8.59 31.33
N ALA A 571 -36.57 7.26 31.20
CA ALA A 571 -35.42 6.49 30.75
C ALA A 571 -35.02 6.83 29.31
N TRP A 572 -35.98 7.13 28.44
CA TRP A 572 -35.72 7.53 27.07
C TRP A 572 -35.10 8.93 26.99
N ILE A 573 -35.58 9.87 27.82
CA ILE A 573 -34.99 11.21 27.98
C ILE A 573 -33.56 11.11 28.51
N GLU A 574 -33.30 10.24 29.50
CA GLU A 574 -31.95 10.01 30.02
C GLU A 574 -31.04 9.41 28.94
N GLN A 575 -31.55 8.45 28.15
CA GLN A 575 -30.80 7.87 27.04
C GLN A 575 -30.52 8.90 25.94
N SER A 576 -31.47 9.77 25.60
CA SER A 576 -31.26 10.82 24.61
C SER A 576 -30.23 11.84 25.10
N ALA A 577 -30.31 12.26 26.36
CA ALA A 577 -29.30 13.12 26.97
C ALA A 577 -27.90 12.47 26.98
N ALA A 578 -27.81 11.17 27.29
CA ALA A 578 -26.55 10.44 27.21
C ALA A 578 -26.00 10.37 25.77
N MET A 579 -26.86 10.14 24.78
CA MET A 579 -26.44 10.17 23.36
C MET A 579 -25.95 11.56 22.94
N GLU A 580 -26.64 12.63 23.34
CA GLU A 580 -26.23 14.01 23.07
C GLU A 580 -24.84 14.31 23.65
N THR A 581 -24.58 13.91 24.91
CA THR A 581 -23.25 14.08 25.52
C THR A 581 -22.16 13.28 24.79
N ASN A 582 -22.46 12.07 24.30
CA ASN A 582 -21.52 11.29 23.51
C ASN A 582 -21.23 11.94 22.15
N PHE A 583 -22.25 12.45 21.45
CA PHE A 583 -22.06 13.19 20.21
C PHE A 583 -21.24 14.45 20.42
N GLU A 584 -21.45 15.18 21.51
CA GLU A 584 -20.65 16.34 21.85
C GLU A 584 -19.18 15.95 22.16
N GLY A 585 -18.95 14.80 22.79
CA GLY A 585 -17.61 14.24 22.99
C GLY A 585 -16.92 13.86 21.67
N ILE A 586 -17.64 13.19 20.76
CA ILE A 586 -17.13 12.82 19.43
C ILE A 586 -16.79 14.07 18.62
N LEU A 587 -17.65 15.10 18.64
CA LEU A 587 -17.41 16.37 17.95
C LEU A 587 -16.15 17.06 18.49
N LYS A 588 -15.95 17.10 19.82
CA LYS A 588 -14.74 17.65 20.43
C LYS A 588 -13.47 16.87 20.03
N GLU A 589 -13.55 15.54 19.92
CA GLU A 589 -12.41 14.72 19.50
C GLU A 589 -12.12 14.88 18.00
N PHE A 590 -13.16 15.02 17.17
CA PHE A 590 -13.01 15.37 15.76
C PHE A 590 -12.32 16.72 15.60
N ASP A 591 -12.77 17.75 16.32
CA ASP A 591 -12.14 19.08 16.30
C ASP A 591 -10.68 19.00 16.77
N ARG A 592 -10.39 18.20 17.79
CA ARG A 592 -9.01 17.96 18.27
C ARG A 592 -8.14 17.29 17.20
N LEU A 593 -8.65 16.27 16.51
CA LEU A 593 -7.95 15.58 15.43
C LEU A 593 -7.74 16.48 14.22
N THR A 594 -8.73 17.29 13.85
CA THR A 594 -8.62 18.27 12.77
C THR A 594 -7.59 19.34 13.12
N ALA A 595 -7.56 19.85 14.36
CA ALA A 595 -6.53 20.76 14.83
C ALA A 595 -5.14 20.13 14.77
N ALA A 596 -4.98 18.89 15.25
CA ALA A 596 -3.71 18.16 15.17
C ALA A 596 -3.24 17.95 13.72
N ALA A 597 -4.15 17.63 12.79
CA ALA A 597 -3.82 17.47 11.38
C ALA A 597 -3.31 18.78 10.76
N VAL A 598 -3.93 19.91 11.11
CA VAL A 598 -3.48 21.25 10.69
C VAL A 598 -2.10 21.59 11.30
N ASP A 599 -1.85 21.23 12.55
CA ASP A 599 -0.54 21.40 13.20
C ASP A 599 0.56 20.54 12.55
N PHE A 600 0.23 19.33 12.11
CA PHE A 600 1.15 18.49 11.33
C PHE A 600 1.45 19.10 9.97
N GLU A 601 0.45 19.61 9.26
CA GLU A 601 0.64 20.24 7.95
C GLU A 601 1.48 21.53 8.07
N THR A 602 1.24 22.34 9.10
CA THR A 602 2.06 23.54 9.35
C THR A 602 3.50 23.17 9.73
N SER A 603 3.71 22.09 10.48
CA SER A 603 5.05 21.58 10.79
C SER A 603 5.76 21.03 9.55
N ARG A 604 5.05 20.27 8.71
CA ARG A 604 5.52 19.79 7.42
C ARG A 604 5.97 20.95 6.53
N MET A 605 5.15 21.99 6.38
CA MET A 605 5.52 23.19 5.61
C MET A 605 6.77 23.88 6.16
N LYS A 606 6.98 23.91 7.48
CA LYS A 606 8.21 24.45 8.07
C LYS A 606 9.44 23.61 7.70
N TYR A 607 9.32 22.29 7.76
CA TYR A 607 10.41 21.39 7.37
C TYR A 607 10.70 21.46 5.87
N GLU A 608 9.68 21.53 5.01
CA GLU A 608 9.86 21.72 3.56
C GLU A 608 10.60 23.02 3.26
N ARG A 609 10.20 24.15 3.86
CA ARG A 609 10.94 25.41 3.73
C ARG A 609 12.38 25.29 4.22
N ARG A 610 12.61 24.59 5.34
CA ARG A 610 13.96 24.39 5.87
C ARG A 610 14.82 23.53 4.95
N ILE A 611 14.23 22.51 4.33
CA ILE A 611 14.90 21.69 3.33
C ILE A 611 15.25 22.56 2.11
N ASP A 612 14.32 23.39 1.62
CA ASP A 612 14.59 24.30 0.50
C ASP A 612 15.70 25.30 0.81
N GLU A 613 15.71 25.88 2.02
CA GLU A 613 16.80 26.74 2.51
C GLU A 613 18.15 26.01 2.51
N LEU A 614 18.20 24.80 3.05
CA LEU A 614 19.43 23.98 3.07
C LEU A 614 19.87 23.59 1.66
N LEU A 615 18.95 23.25 0.76
CA LEU A 615 19.25 22.95 -0.63
C LEU A 615 19.75 24.19 -1.39
N HIS A 616 19.25 25.37 -1.07
CA HIS A 616 19.78 26.63 -1.60
C HIS A 616 21.18 26.93 -1.06
N GLU A 617 21.42 26.70 0.24
CA GLU A 617 22.72 26.92 0.86
C GLU A 617 23.77 25.94 0.35
N VAL A 618 23.43 24.66 0.18
CA VAL A 618 24.31 23.65 -0.44
C VAL A 618 24.67 24.08 -1.87
N ARG A 619 23.67 24.44 -2.69
CA ARG A 619 23.93 24.95 -4.05
C ARG A 619 24.83 26.19 -4.05
N ARG A 620 24.65 27.10 -3.10
CA ARG A 620 25.48 28.31 -2.95
C ARG A 620 26.92 27.96 -2.56
N LEU A 621 27.10 27.05 -1.61
CA LEU A 621 28.42 26.58 -1.19
C LEU A 621 29.12 25.82 -2.32
N ASP A 622 28.40 24.99 -3.09
CA ASP A 622 28.93 24.29 -4.25
C ASP A 622 29.41 25.28 -5.32
N THR A 623 28.63 26.33 -5.61
CA THR A 623 29.07 27.39 -6.54
C THR A 623 30.29 28.14 -6.01
N ALA A 624 30.33 28.49 -4.73
CA ALA A 624 31.47 29.19 -4.13
C ALA A 624 32.74 28.31 -4.10
N LEU A 625 32.59 27.01 -3.85
CA LEU A 625 33.69 26.05 -3.84
C LEU A 625 34.21 25.84 -5.27
N ALA A 626 33.33 25.78 -6.27
CA ALA A 626 33.72 25.77 -7.67
C ALA A 626 34.49 27.04 -8.05
N ASP A 627 34.01 28.23 -7.67
CA ASP A 627 34.68 29.50 -7.92
C ASP A 627 36.05 29.59 -7.23
N GLU A 628 36.17 29.13 -5.98
CA GLU A 628 37.46 29.06 -5.27
C GLU A 628 38.43 28.07 -5.90
N ARG A 629 37.94 26.92 -6.38
CA ARG A 629 38.76 25.95 -7.14
C ARG A 629 39.28 26.58 -8.43
N ILE A 630 38.46 27.36 -9.13
CA ILE A 630 38.84 28.11 -10.34
C ILE A 630 39.84 29.23 -9.97
N ASN A 631 39.61 29.98 -8.91
CA ASN A 631 40.49 31.07 -8.45
C ASN A 631 41.86 30.56 -7.98
N LYS A 632 41.92 29.37 -7.37
CA LYS A 632 43.17 28.75 -6.93
C LYS A 632 43.98 28.14 -8.08
N LEU A 633 43.34 27.87 -9.22
CA LEU A 633 44.03 27.40 -10.43
C LEU A 633 45.06 28.47 -10.85
N GLY A 634 46.35 28.16 -10.72
CA GLY A 634 47.44 29.08 -11.08
C GLY A 634 48.10 29.89 -9.96
N TYR A 635 47.64 29.80 -8.69
CA TYR A 635 48.27 30.49 -7.53
C TYR A 635 49.01 29.54 -6.57
N GLY A 636 49.01 28.23 -6.83
CA GLY A 636 49.50 27.21 -5.88
C GLY A 636 51.03 27.06 -5.75
N ASN A 637 51.83 27.61 -6.67
CA ASN A 637 53.30 27.53 -6.62
C ASN A 637 53.90 28.92 -6.87
N SER A 638 54.94 29.30 -6.12
CA SER A 638 55.59 30.62 -6.15
C SER A 638 56.26 31.00 -7.47
N ASP A 639 56.27 30.09 -8.44
CA ASP A 639 56.82 30.30 -9.76
C ASP A 639 55.70 30.72 -10.71
N THR A 640 55.97 31.75 -11.53
CA THR A 640 55.06 32.24 -12.57
C THR A 640 54.35 31.08 -13.28
N PRO A 641 53.01 30.99 -13.24
CA PRO A 641 52.27 29.82 -13.69
C PRO A 641 52.56 29.57 -15.17
N THR A 642 53.28 28.48 -15.44
CA THR A 642 53.56 28.06 -16.80
C THR A 642 52.31 27.38 -17.37
N THR A 643 52.02 27.59 -18.65
CA THR A 643 50.86 26.98 -19.35
C THR A 643 50.81 25.45 -19.21
N ALA A 644 51.96 24.79 -19.02
CA ALA A 644 52.05 23.36 -18.74
C ALA A 644 51.50 22.95 -17.36
N SER A 645 51.69 23.77 -16.31
CA SER A 645 51.16 23.52 -14.96
C SER A 645 49.64 23.67 -14.93
N LEU A 646 49.11 24.73 -15.54
CA LEU A 646 47.66 24.95 -15.67
C LEU A 646 46.98 23.80 -16.42
N ARG A 647 47.57 23.32 -17.53
CA ARG A 647 47.07 22.14 -18.26
C ARG A 647 47.11 20.85 -17.43
N LYS A 648 48.05 20.73 -16.49
CA LYS A 648 48.15 19.56 -15.61
C LYS A 648 47.07 19.62 -14.51
N GLU A 649 46.91 20.79 -13.87
CA GLU A 649 45.90 21.04 -12.84
C GLU A 649 44.48 20.95 -13.41
N PHE A 650 44.24 21.49 -14.60
CA PHE A 650 42.95 21.37 -15.27
C PHE A 650 42.60 19.91 -15.61
N ARG A 651 43.58 19.13 -16.12
CA ARG A 651 43.38 17.70 -16.36
C ARG A 651 43.10 16.92 -15.08
N ALA A 652 43.75 17.29 -13.98
CA ALA A 652 43.46 16.70 -12.67
C ALA A 652 42.03 17.05 -12.21
N LEU A 653 41.62 18.32 -12.30
CA LEU A 653 40.27 18.78 -11.94
C LEU A 653 39.18 18.11 -12.78
N VAL A 654 39.38 17.98 -14.10
CA VAL A 654 38.43 17.28 -14.97
C VAL A 654 38.36 15.79 -14.64
N ASN A 655 39.50 15.15 -14.32
CA ASN A 655 39.49 13.76 -13.88
C ASN A 655 38.77 13.59 -12.53
N ASP A 656 39.02 14.47 -11.56
CA ASP A 656 38.33 14.46 -10.26
C ASP A 656 36.82 14.62 -10.45
N MET A 657 36.39 15.58 -11.28
CA MET A 657 34.98 15.79 -11.61
C MET A 657 34.35 14.57 -12.30
N LYS A 658 35.06 13.92 -13.23
CA LYS A 658 34.61 12.67 -13.86
C LYS A 658 34.51 11.53 -12.84
N THR A 659 35.47 11.39 -11.94
CA THR A 659 35.43 10.35 -10.91
C THR A 659 34.31 10.57 -9.90
N ASP A 660 34.03 11.82 -9.52
CA ASP A 660 32.93 12.15 -8.61
C ASP A 660 31.57 11.93 -9.28
N GLN A 661 31.42 12.28 -10.56
CA GLN A 661 30.22 11.93 -11.32
C GLN A 661 30.04 10.41 -11.46
N GLN A 662 31.13 9.67 -11.72
CA GLN A 662 31.08 8.21 -11.77
C GLN A 662 30.63 7.62 -10.42
N ARG A 663 31.15 8.14 -9.30
CA ARG A 663 30.73 7.72 -7.94
C ARG A 663 29.26 8.03 -7.68
N LEU A 664 28.75 9.18 -8.13
CA LEU A 664 27.32 9.51 -8.02
C LEU A 664 26.46 8.57 -8.84
N LEU A 665 26.83 8.29 -10.09
CA LEU A 665 26.12 7.33 -10.95
C LEU A 665 26.14 5.92 -10.36
N ASP A 666 27.27 5.48 -9.79
CA ASP A 666 27.38 4.18 -9.15
C ASP A 666 26.49 4.10 -7.89
N ARG A 667 26.39 5.21 -7.12
CA ARG A 667 25.48 5.32 -5.97
C ARG A 667 24.02 5.27 -6.39
N GLU A 668 23.62 6.08 -7.37
CA GLU A 668 22.26 6.07 -7.92
C GLU A 668 21.89 4.71 -8.52
N ALA A 669 22.83 4.07 -9.24
CA ALA A 669 22.65 2.71 -9.75
C ALA A 669 22.51 1.68 -8.61
N GLY A 670 23.23 1.85 -7.51
CA GLY A 670 23.11 1.03 -6.30
C GLY A 670 21.74 1.18 -5.63
N GLU A 671 21.27 2.42 -5.46
CA GLU A 671 19.95 2.74 -4.91
C GLU A 671 18.83 2.22 -5.82
N ASN A 672 18.94 2.40 -7.14
CA ASN A 672 18.01 1.82 -8.11
C ASN A 672 17.97 0.29 -8.06
N LYS A 673 19.14 -0.38 -7.95
CA LYS A 673 19.18 -1.85 -7.75
C LYS A 673 18.55 -2.28 -6.43
N LYS A 674 18.58 -1.45 -5.39
CA LYS A 674 17.91 -1.73 -4.10
C LYS A 674 16.39 -1.58 -4.25
N LEU A 675 15.93 -0.51 -4.88
CA LEU A 675 14.50 -0.28 -5.16
C LEU A 675 13.93 -1.34 -6.12
N GLU A 676 14.69 -1.74 -7.15
CA GLU A 676 14.27 -2.79 -8.10
C GLU A 676 14.14 -4.15 -7.40
N ARG A 677 15.04 -4.47 -6.45
CA ARG A 677 14.92 -5.65 -5.60
C ARG A 677 13.66 -5.59 -4.74
N GLN A 678 13.44 -4.49 -4.02
CA GLN A 678 12.21 -4.30 -3.23
C GLN A 678 10.94 -4.41 -4.08
N LEU A 679 10.94 -3.89 -5.31
CA LEU A 679 9.83 -4.02 -6.25
C LEU A 679 9.62 -5.46 -6.72
N LYS A 680 10.70 -6.20 -7.00
CA LYS A 680 10.63 -7.62 -7.35
C LYS A 680 10.11 -8.45 -6.18
N ASP A 681 10.55 -8.15 -4.96
CA ASP A 681 10.12 -8.85 -3.76
C ASP A 681 8.64 -8.59 -3.48
N MET A 682 8.20 -7.32 -3.50
CA MET A 682 6.77 -6.97 -3.40
C MET A 682 5.92 -7.58 -4.52
N LYS A 683 6.46 -7.68 -5.75
CA LYS A 683 5.75 -8.33 -6.86
C LYS A 683 5.66 -9.83 -6.66
N HIS A 684 6.75 -10.47 -6.24
CA HIS A 684 6.78 -11.89 -5.94
C HIS A 684 5.83 -12.23 -4.80
N GLU A 685 5.81 -11.43 -3.74
CA GLU A 685 4.86 -11.55 -2.64
C GLU A 685 3.40 -11.43 -3.12
N ARG A 686 3.08 -10.43 -3.96
CA ARG A 686 1.76 -10.31 -4.60
C ARG A 686 1.40 -11.52 -5.46
N GLU A 687 2.36 -12.05 -6.22
CA GLU A 687 2.17 -13.22 -7.07
C GLU A 687 1.99 -14.49 -6.22
N MET A 688 2.74 -14.65 -5.14
CA MET A 688 2.58 -15.72 -4.16
C MET A 688 1.20 -15.67 -3.52
N LEU A 689 0.75 -14.49 -3.07
CA LEU A 689 -0.62 -14.28 -2.56
C LEU A 689 -1.68 -14.64 -3.62
N ARG A 690 -1.41 -14.40 -4.90
CA ARG A 690 -2.30 -14.78 -6.01
C ARG A 690 -2.27 -16.28 -6.28
N TYR A 691 -1.10 -16.91 -6.29
CA TYR A 691 -0.94 -18.36 -6.45
C TYR A 691 -1.63 -19.09 -5.30
N GLU A 692 -1.45 -18.64 -4.06
CA GLU A 692 -2.17 -19.18 -2.90
C GLU A 692 -3.69 -19.04 -3.08
N ARG A 693 -4.16 -17.87 -3.56
CA ARG A 693 -5.58 -17.65 -3.84
C ARG A 693 -6.13 -18.62 -4.89
N VAL A 694 -5.39 -18.85 -5.98
CA VAL A 694 -5.82 -19.77 -7.07
C VAL A 694 -5.71 -21.23 -6.64
N ASN A 695 -4.65 -21.62 -5.94
CA ASN A 695 -4.45 -23.01 -5.52
C ASN A 695 -5.48 -23.42 -4.44
N LYS A 696 -5.88 -22.49 -3.57
CA LYS A 696 -7.03 -22.66 -2.65
C LYS A 696 -8.35 -22.92 -3.39
N GLY A 697 -8.54 -22.35 -4.58
CA GLY A 697 -9.75 -22.54 -5.39
C GLY A 697 -9.79 -23.83 -6.22
N VAL A 698 -8.65 -24.50 -6.48
CA VAL A 698 -8.56 -25.68 -7.37
C VAL A 698 -8.48 -27.00 -6.58
N GLN A 699 -8.19 -26.98 -5.27
CA GLN A 699 -8.24 -28.18 -4.45
C GLN A 699 -9.69 -28.61 -4.20
N THR A 700 -10.23 -29.45 -5.08
CA THR A 700 -11.49 -30.15 -4.84
C THR A 700 -11.35 -30.99 -3.58
N ALA A 701 -12.14 -30.67 -2.56
CA ALA A 701 -12.23 -31.46 -1.35
C ALA A 701 -12.68 -32.89 -1.71
N LEU A 702 -11.76 -33.85 -1.66
CA LEU A 702 -12.07 -35.27 -1.66
C LEU A 702 -12.77 -35.56 -0.34
N VAL A 703 -14.10 -35.41 -0.32
CA VAL A 703 -14.94 -35.85 0.78
C VAL A 703 -14.88 -37.37 0.81
N VAL A 704 -14.01 -37.90 1.66
CA VAL A 704 -13.98 -39.33 1.98
C VAL A 704 -15.18 -39.58 2.90
N GLN A 705 -16.26 -40.13 2.35
CA GLN A 705 -17.38 -40.65 3.12
C GLN A 705 -16.90 -41.88 3.90
N GLN A 706 -16.97 -41.81 5.23
CA GLN A 706 -16.87 -42.96 6.14
C GLN A 706 -18.22 -43.24 6.79
#